data_AF-A0A3A4XPN7-F1
#
_entry.id   AF-A0A3A4XPN7-F1
#
_cell.length_a   1.000
_cell.length_b   1.000
_cell.length_c   1.000
_cell.angle_alpha   90.00
_cell.angle_beta   90.00
_cell.angle_gamma   90.00
#
_symmetry.space_group_name_H-M   'P 1'
#
loop_
_entity.id
_entity.type
_entity.pdbx_description
1 polymer ?
#
loop_
_entity_poly.entity_id
_entity_poly.type
_entity_poly.pdbx_seq_one_letter_code
_entity_poly.pdbx_strand_id
1 'polypeptide(L)'
;MSFTDFFCAATGNRPFPWQTALYEKFSTGQFPTSANIPTGLGKTSIVAVWLIALALYPHKVPRRLVYVVNRRTVVDQTTAEVEKLRMALSKKPELKEIVDKLLALCALPLPAPDSPPLAVSTLRGQFADNREWSADPARPAVIVGTVDMIGSGLLFSRYTAGFKLRPHHAAFLAQDVLLVHDEAHLEPAFQQLLNSVVGDQKRSNDPRQLWVIELSATTRLVAPIEPFRISKDDEKNEFVNGRLNAVKHLSCVALTDGEKLPVKISALALEHKDSGRAVLVFIRSVEHATKIAAALDKGGLKGKVLTLTGTMRGKERDDLVKKPVFQRFLPESSLIDDAEAARGTVFLVATSAGEVGVNISADDLVCDLSTYESMAQRFGRVNRFGKCDDSSITVVYPQEFPHTKKISDAEKAVADGKKDAEKKLRKAKESSALDIALENTLELLHKLGGDASPTALEQLPAAERAAAFSPQPKMRVATDVQFDAWALTSIRDRIAARPPVAPYLHGEAEWEPPETHIAWREDVDVIKDELLNAYAPEELLADFPLKPHEFLRDVSSRVLNKIASLAAASSDKTLSMWLIPESGEIKVLPISRFASAFDIYSKGSSKRTPEEKREVDALKAEIEDATMILPASLGGIKKGLLSAESAGNSDVTDVSEIENMRLRIHAPTPDIPEPYAERYRLIRSIDTKSGEEEDETESPRRYWLWLEAKKALNAERRTAQHPETLADHTEVTIANAAAIAEKLLPAPTDGEPDLRRCLIAAAELHDLGKNRRQWQFGIGNTTYDSARQETILAKSGGAMHPRNLTENYRHEFGSIADAPASADFAGLTSIERDIVLHLVAAHHGRARPHFPAEEIFDYNAAPDVSTVLAAEVPRRFARLQHTFGRWGLAWLESLLRAADYAASAGIVAIKPAVSARCLAVSRKSETETLRQKDSETVISLRVDVANPGQYFACCGLFELATRLARAAMAHFEQDCNSKQWRFVISNCIIHDGKAFTLHDLLTEIVNAKITNANTSGNDDSANDENSDTADNSEDDAKAPPLQFGPPFDSRLDWWETADNKTAALKVWAGSMDCLGIATAMQNATRLIINESDFLTDARGILSACRVVYEPASENSKSKKPKKKEPFYFDAKRGPNADSRDVGFAPNDLSLQTIASPAVELLCLVGLQRTIPAPAQQRRQFVYTLWTTPLPISLLAAAVNGQIPESTDYSYRFESWFRTSQKKHKAFLQATLTKRTNK
;
A
#
# COMPACT_ATOMS: atom_id res chain seq x y z
N MET A 1 13.08 28.42 28.38
CA MET A 1 13.73 29.00 27.16
C MET A 1 12.64 29.27 26.11
N SER A 2 12.88 30.17 25.15
CA SER A 2 11.95 30.41 24.03
C SER A 2 12.08 29.32 22.96
N PHE A 3 11.13 29.23 22.01
CA PHE A 3 11.23 28.34 20.85
C PHE A 3 12.54 28.56 20.08
N THR A 4 12.91 29.82 19.87
CA THR A 4 14.15 30.22 19.20
C THR A 4 15.39 29.64 19.87
N ASP A 5 15.44 29.68 21.21
CA ASP A 5 16.58 29.17 21.96
C ASP A 5 16.69 27.63 21.85
N PHE A 6 15.57 26.92 21.99
CA PHE A 6 15.54 25.46 21.83
C PHE A 6 15.89 25.03 20.40
N PHE A 7 15.35 25.72 19.40
CA PHE A 7 15.63 25.44 18.00
C PHE A 7 17.12 25.67 17.69
N CYS A 8 17.71 26.76 18.19
CA CYS A 8 19.12 27.06 18.02
C CYS A 8 20.01 26.00 18.72
N ALA A 9 19.63 25.58 19.93
CA ALA A 9 20.34 24.51 20.63
C ALA A 9 20.23 23.18 19.88
N ALA A 10 19.06 22.80 19.39
CA ALA A 10 18.83 21.53 18.69
C ALA A 10 19.52 21.47 17.31
N THR A 11 19.41 22.52 16.51
CA THR A 11 19.84 22.52 15.10
C THR A 11 21.19 23.19 14.85
N GLY A 12 21.69 23.98 15.80
CA GLY A 12 22.86 24.85 15.63
C GLY A 12 22.59 26.13 14.83
N ASN A 13 21.35 26.37 14.39
CA ASN A 13 20.97 27.52 13.56
C ASN A 13 19.80 28.28 14.20
N ARG A 14 19.73 29.60 14.00
CA ARG A 14 18.52 30.35 14.36
C ARG A 14 17.36 29.96 13.43
N PRO A 15 16.11 29.89 13.94
CA PRO A 15 14.98 29.54 13.10
C PRO A 15 14.70 30.64 12.06
N PHE A 16 14.30 30.23 10.87
CA PHE A 16 13.69 31.10 9.88
C PHE A 16 12.28 31.55 10.35
N PRO A 17 11.79 32.72 9.92
CA PRO A 17 10.44 33.19 10.21
C PRO A 17 9.35 32.14 9.92
N TRP A 18 9.41 31.44 8.78
CA TRP A 18 8.43 30.39 8.46
C TRP A 18 8.43 29.23 9.48
N GLN A 19 9.59 28.87 10.04
CA GLN A 19 9.68 27.80 11.05
C GLN A 19 9.00 28.23 12.35
N THR A 20 9.11 29.50 12.71
CA THR A 20 8.45 30.10 13.88
C THR A 20 6.92 30.13 13.68
N ALA A 21 6.45 30.59 12.53
CA ALA A 21 5.03 30.61 12.20
C ALA A 21 4.41 29.19 12.16
N LEU A 22 5.17 28.20 11.69
CA LEU A 22 4.73 26.80 11.70
C LEU A 22 4.66 26.23 13.13
N TYR A 23 5.62 26.56 13.98
CA TYR A 23 5.60 26.20 15.41
C TYR A 23 4.36 26.77 16.13
N GLU A 24 4.01 28.03 15.87
CA GLU A 24 2.83 28.68 16.47
C GLU A 24 1.54 27.93 16.10
N LYS A 25 1.37 27.51 14.85
CA LYS A 25 0.25 26.65 14.44
C LYS A 25 0.23 25.33 15.20
N PHE A 26 1.35 24.61 15.26
CA PHE A 26 1.44 23.32 15.96
C PHE A 26 1.15 23.46 17.45
N SER A 27 1.58 24.54 18.10
CA SER A 27 1.31 24.82 19.52
C SER A 27 -0.18 24.94 19.86
N THR A 28 -1.01 25.22 18.85
CA THR A 28 -2.47 25.32 18.98
C THR A 28 -3.21 24.06 18.49
N GLY A 29 -2.49 23.02 18.04
CA GLY A 29 -3.09 21.82 17.46
C GLY A 29 -3.58 22.00 16.02
N GLN A 30 -3.10 23.03 15.33
CA GLN A 30 -3.42 23.29 13.93
C GLN A 30 -2.30 22.81 13.01
N PHE A 31 -2.64 21.96 12.04
CA PHE A 31 -1.71 21.42 11.04
C PHE A 31 -2.15 21.87 9.63
N PRO A 32 -1.31 22.60 8.88
CA PRO A 32 -1.67 23.00 7.52
C PRO A 32 -1.74 21.77 6.61
N THR A 33 -2.76 21.69 5.76
CA THR A 33 -2.91 20.58 4.80
C THR A 33 -1.84 20.62 3.70
N SER A 34 -1.29 21.80 3.41
CA SER A 34 -0.24 22.00 2.41
C SER A 34 0.74 23.09 2.86
N ALA A 35 2.02 22.88 2.58
CA ALA A 35 3.12 23.80 2.82
C ALA A 35 4.00 23.92 1.56
N ASN A 36 4.02 25.14 1.00
CA ASN A 36 4.77 25.52 -0.18
C ASN A 36 6.05 26.26 0.23
N ILE A 37 7.13 25.51 0.44
CA ILE A 37 8.42 26.04 0.88
C ILE A 37 9.47 25.81 -0.21
N PRO A 38 10.15 26.87 -0.72
CA PRO A 38 11.17 26.74 -1.75
C PRO A 38 12.30 25.77 -1.37
N THR A 39 12.89 25.14 -2.39
CA THR A 39 14.01 24.20 -2.18
C THR A 39 15.21 24.91 -1.56
N GLY A 40 15.91 24.24 -0.65
CA GLY A 40 17.09 24.81 0.00
C GLY A 40 16.83 25.67 1.24
N LEU A 41 15.58 25.86 1.68
CA LEU A 41 15.26 26.61 2.92
C LEU A 41 15.15 25.73 4.18
N GLY A 42 15.72 24.52 4.13
CA GLY A 42 15.77 23.62 5.29
C GLY A 42 14.41 23.01 5.65
N LYS A 43 13.63 22.55 4.67
CA LYS A 43 12.29 21.92 4.86
C LYS A 43 12.27 20.83 5.95
N THR A 44 13.33 20.03 6.05
CA THR A 44 13.50 18.98 7.06
C THR A 44 13.48 19.47 8.51
N SER A 45 13.71 20.77 8.75
CA SER A 45 13.56 21.39 10.07
C SER A 45 12.15 21.30 10.65
N ILE A 46 11.14 20.96 9.85
CA ILE A 46 9.79 20.63 10.33
C ILE A 46 9.82 19.57 11.44
N VAL A 47 10.80 18.66 11.41
CA VAL A 47 10.99 17.66 12.47
C VAL A 47 11.38 18.31 13.80
N ALA A 48 12.28 19.30 13.78
CA ALA A 48 12.65 20.03 14.99
C ALA A 48 11.47 20.89 15.50
N VAL A 49 10.72 21.51 14.60
CA VAL A 49 9.49 22.27 14.94
C VAL A 49 8.46 21.37 15.62
N TRP A 50 8.16 20.21 15.03
CA TRP A 50 7.27 19.20 15.61
C TRP A 50 7.76 18.72 16.97
N LEU A 51 9.04 18.38 17.10
CA LEU A 51 9.60 17.82 18.34
C LEU A 51 9.48 18.80 19.51
N ILE A 52 9.81 20.08 19.28
CA ILE A 52 9.70 21.13 20.30
C ILE A 52 8.21 21.38 20.63
N ALA A 53 7.33 21.42 19.62
CA ALA A 53 5.90 21.57 19.85
C ALA A 53 5.31 20.39 20.63
N LEU A 54 5.72 19.15 20.34
CA LEU A 54 5.32 17.94 21.06
C LEU A 54 5.77 17.97 22.52
N ALA A 55 7.03 18.35 22.77
CA ALA A 55 7.54 18.44 24.13
C ALA A 55 6.76 19.47 24.98
N LEU A 56 6.38 20.60 24.38
CA LEU A 56 5.71 21.70 25.08
C LEU A 56 4.18 21.55 25.13
N TYR A 57 3.56 20.90 24.15
CA TYR A 57 2.11 20.76 23.99
C TYR A 57 1.69 19.32 23.62
N PRO A 58 2.03 18.31 24.44
CA PRO A 58 1.89 16.89 24.08
C PRO A 58 0.46 16.39 23.87
N HIS A 59 -0.55 17.12 24.33
CA HIS A 59 -1.96 16.79 24.12
C HIS A 59 -2.52 17.34 22.80
N LYS A 60 -1.80 18.24 22.13
CA LYS A 60 -2.23 18.88 20.87
C LYS A 60 -1.45 18.41 19.65
N VAL A 61 -0.28 17.81 19.88
CA VAL A 61 0.64 17.41 18.83
C VAL A 61 0.75 15.89 18.80
N PRO A 62 0.58 15.24 17.63
CA PRO A 62 0.74 13.80 17.51
C PRO A 62 2.11 13.32 17.99
N ARG A 63 2.14 12.17 18.67
CA ARG A 63 3.38 11.61 19.27
C ARG A 63 4.39 11.09 18.25
N ARG A 64 3.96 10.87 17.01
CA ARG A 64 4.81 10.39 15.93
C ARG A 64 4.81 11.37 14.76
N LEU A 65 5.97 11.52 14.13
CA LEU A 65 6.10 12.15 12.83
C LEU A 65 6.57 11.12 11.81
N VAL A 66 5.78 10.93 10.76
CA VAL A 66 6.15 10.11 9.61
C VAL A 66 6.58 11.02 8.46
N TYR A 67 7.86 10.99 8.09
CA TYR A 67 8.41 11.78 6.99
C TYR A 67 8.54 10.91 5.74
N VAL A 68 7.64 11.10 4.78
CA VAL A 68 7.61 10.32 3.53
C VAL A 68 8.30 11.08 2.43
N VAL A 69 9.19 10.40 1.72
CA VAL A 69 9.89 10.93 0.54
C VAL A 69 9.81 9.92 -0.59
N ASN A 70 9.72 10.40 -1.83
CA ASN A 70 9.72 9.51 -2.99
C ASN A 70 11.08 8.78 -3.15
N ARG A 71 12.21 9.42 -2.81
CA ARG A 71 13.55 8.90 -3.12
C ARG A 71 14.32 8.39 -1.90
N ARG A 72 14.89 7.18 -2.03
CA ARG A 72 15.67 6.49 -0.98
C ARG A 72 16.86 7.27 -0.42
N THR A 73 17.58 7.99 -1.27
CA THR A 73 18.75 8.77 -0.86
C THR A 73 18.34 10.02 -0.07
N VAL A 74 17.15 10.59 -0.30
CA VAL A 74 16.60 11.61 0.62
C VAL A 74 16.27 10.99 1.97
N VAL A 75 15.73 9.76 2.02
CA VAL A 75 15.42 9.10 3.30
C VAL A 75 16.68 9.02 4.18
N ASP A 76 17.84 8.64 3.61
CA ASP A 76 19.11 8.61 4.34
C ASP A 76 19.49 9.96 4.90
N GLN A 77 19.46 10.98 4.03
CA GLN A 77 19.82 12.32 4.40
C GLN A 77 18.91 12.84 5.52
N THR A 78 17.60 12.67 5.37
CA THR A 78 16.62 13.04 6.40
C THR A 78 16.86 12.26 7.68
N THR A 79 17.11 10.95 7.61
CA THR A 79 17.47 10.14 8.79
C THR A 79 18.70 10.69 9.49
N ALA A 80 19.77 10.98 8.76
CA ALA A 80 21.00 11.52 9.32
C ALA A 80 20.78 12.88 9.99
N GLU A 81 19.95 13.76 9.42
CA GLU A 81 19.57 15.02 10.05
C GLU A 81 18.76 14.82 11.34
N VAL A 82 17.83 13.86 11.36
CA VAL A 82 17.07 13.51 12.56
C VAL A 82 17.96 12.87 13.63
N GLU A 83 18.94 12.06 13.23
CA GLU A 83 19.94 11.50 14.14
C GLU A 83 20.83 12.57 14.76
N LYS A 84 21.18 13.63 14.02
CA LYS A 84 21.86 14.81 14.59
C LYS A 84 21.01 15.49 15.67
N LEU A 85 19.71 15.65 15.43
CA LEU A 85 18.77 16.17 16.44
C LEU A 85 18.73 15.24 17.66
N ARG A 86 18.64 13.93 17.45
CA ARG A 86 18.65 12.93 18.52
C ARG A 86 19.94 12.99 19.34
N MET A 87 21.10 13.12 18.71
CA MET A 87 22.39 13.29 19.38
C MET A 87 22.47 14.61 20.16
N ALA A 88 21.89 15.69 19.64
CA ALA A 88 21.85 16.98 20.33
C ALA A 88 21.07 16.88 21.65
N LEU A 89 19.93 16.18 21.66
CA LEU A 89 19.15 15.92 22.89
C LEU A 89 20.00 15.24 23.98
N SER A 90 20.87 14.30 23.61
CA SER A 90 21.73 13.59 24.59
C SER A 90 22.92 14.42 25.07
N LYS A 91 23.49 15.30 24.22
CA LYS A 91 24.79 15.94 24.49
C LYS A 91 24.69 17.38 24.99
N LYS A 92 23.60 18.09 24.72
CA LYS A 92 23.49 19.54 24.97
C LYS A 92 22.68 19.83 26.23
N PRO A 93 23.29 20.36 27.31
CA PRO A 93 22.60 20.67 28.56
C PRO A 93 21.43 21.65 28.40
N GLU A 94 21.50 22.54 27.40
CA GLU A 94 20.47 23.53 27.09
C GLU A 94 19.14 22.89 26.67
N LEU A 95 19.17 21.63 26.23
CA LEU A 95 17.99 20.87 25.82
C LEU A 95 17.39 20.04 26.97
N LYS A 96 17.94 20.10 28.19
CA LYS A 96 17.48 19.29 29.33
C LYS A 96 15.99 19.39 29.60
N GLU A 97 15.41 20.60 29.55
CA GLU A 97 13.97 20.80 29.75
C GLU A 97 13.12 20.03 28.71
N ILE A 98 13.56 20.04 27.44
CA ILE A 98 12.89 19.31 26.36
C ILE A 98 13.07 17.81 26.55
N VAL A 99 14.27 17.36 26.93
CA VAL A 99 14.56 15.96 27.22
C VAL A 99 13.69 15.43 28.34
N ASP A 100 13.60 16.14 29.47
CA ASP A 100 12.78 15.75 30.63
C ASP A 100 11.29 15.64 30.25
N LYS A 101 10.78 16.59 29.45
CA LYS A 101 9.40 16.57 28.95
C LYS A 101 9.14 15.39 28.01
N LEU A 102 10.07 15.07 27.10
CA LEU A 102 9.96 13.93 26.20
C LEU A 102 10.09 12.60 26.95
N LEU A 103 10.95 12.50 27.96
CA LEU A 103 11.07 11.32 28.82
C LEU A 103 9.76 11.06 29.59
N ALA A 104 9.08 12.11 30.04
CA ALA A 104 7.79 11.98 30.73
C ALA A 104 6.68 11.40 29.85
N LEU A 105 6.85 11.41 28.51
CA LEU A 105 5.92 10.82 27.56
C LEU A 105 6.08 9.31 27.41
N CYS A 106 7.28 8.76 27.64
CA CYS A 106 7.56 7.33 27.57
C CYS A 106 6.78 6.57 28.65
N ALA A 107 6.31 5.37 28.30
CA ALA A 107 5.65 4.47 29.24
C ALA A 107 6.64 3.49 29.86
N LEU A 108 7.64 3.07 29.08
CA LEU A 108 8.59 2.04 29.46
C LEU A 108 9.98 2.63 29.68
N PRO A 109 10.82 2.01 30.54
CA PRO A 109 12.20 2.46 30.70
C PRO A 109 12.97 2.29 29.39
N LEU A 110 13.84 3.25 29.10
CA LEU A 110 14.68 3.20 27.92
C LEU A 110 15.75 2.09 28.04
N PRO A 111 16.26 1.55 26.91
CA PRO A 111 17.22 0.44 26.92
C PRO A 111 18.50 0.69 27.73
N ALA A 112 18.91 1.96 27.87
CA ALA A 112 20.03 2.39 28.71
C ALA A 112 19.74 3.79 29.31
N PRO A 113 20.31 4.14 30.49
CA PRO A 113 20.08 5.42 31.17
C PRO A 113 20.33 6.65 30.30
N ASP A 114 21.33 6.59 29.42
CA ASP A 114 21.74 7.71 28.56
C ASP A 114 21.03 7.72 27.20
N SER A 115 20.05 6.81 27.00
CA SER A 115 19.34 6.72 25.73
C SER A 115 18.48 7.97 25.50
N PRO A 116 18.46 8.52 24.28
CA PRO A 116 17.63 9.68 23.97
C PRO A 116 16.13 9.31 24.03
N PRO A 117 15.25 10.22 24.46
CA PRO A 117 13.81 9.96 24.52
C PRO A 117 13.15 9.85 23.14
N LEU A 118 13.82 10.30 22.07
CA LEU A 118 13.33 10.21 20.69
C LEU A 118 13.74 8.90 20.04
N ALA A 119 12.75 8.08 19.64
CA ALA A 119 12.95 6.96 18.74
C ALA A 119 13.09 7.46 17.29
N VAL A 120 14.02 6.87 16.53
CA VAL A 120 14.18 7.15 15.11
C VAL A 120 14.15 5.83 14.39
N SER A 121 13.27 5.70 13.39
CA SER A 121 13.21 4.52 12.54
C SER A 121 13.23 4.94 11.07
N THR A 122 13.97 4.17 10.28
CA THR A 122 14.11 4.42 8.85
C THR A 122 13.44 3.29 8.08
N LEU A 123 12.23 3.53 7.60
CA LEU A 123 11.44 2.58 6.81
C LEU A 123 11.71 2.79 5.33
N ARG A 124 12.93 2.44 4.93
CA ARG A 124 13.31 2.19 3.54
C ARG A 124 14.06 0.87 3.55
N GLY A 125 13.96 0.07 2.51
CA GLY A 125 14.35 -1.34 2.67
C GLY A 125 15.82 -1.59 3.08
N GLN A 126 16.74 -0.61 3.00
CA GLN A 126 18.15 -0.82 3.37
C GLN A 126 18.30 -1.03 4.87
N PHE A 127 17.40 -0.44 5.67
CA PHE A 127 17.37 -0.64 7.10
C PHE A 127 16.29 -1.66 7.46
N ALA A 128 16.69 -2.71 8.18
CA ALA A 128 15.73 -3.48 8.95
C ALA A 128 15.07 -2.52 9.96
N ASP A 129 13.76 -2.63 10.11
CA ASP A 129 13.03 -1.85 11.09
C ASP A 129 13.62 -2.12 12.48
N ASN A 130 14.28 -1.11 13.07
CA ASN A 130 14.94 -1.23 14.37
C ASN A 130 13.97 -1.39 15.55
N ARG A 131 12.65 -1.36 15.28
CA ARG A 131 11.55 -1.50 16.23
C ARG A 131 11.54 -0.50 17.39
N GLU A 132 12.44 0.47 17.41
CA GLU A 132 12.52 1.48 18.49
C GLU A 132 11.20 2.25 18.64
N TRP A 133 10.52 2.49 17.53
CA TRP A 133 9.25 3.22 17.42
C TRP A 133 8.00 2.39 17.81
N SER A 134 8.15 1.06 17.92
CA SER A 134 7.07 0.13 18.27
C SER A 134 7.28 -0.58 19.61
N ALA A 135 8.52 -0.58 20.15
CA ALA A 135 8.85 -1.18 21.44
C ALA A 135 8.17 -0.48 22.62
N ASP A 136 8.18 0.86 22.65
CA ASP A 136 7.33 1.67 23.54
C ASP A 136 6.40 2.51 22.67
N PRO A 137 5.10 2.17 22.57
CA PRO A 137 4.13 2.94 21.80
C PRO A 137 3.92 4.37 22.29
N ALA A 138 4.39 4.73 23.49
CA ALA A 138 4.27 6.07 24.04
C ALA A 138 5.50 6.94 23.80
N ARG A 139 6.64 6.32 23.46
CA ARG A 139 7.88 7.00 23.14
C ARG A 139 7.71 7.86 21.87
N PRO A 140 8.03 9.16 21.91
CA PRO A 140 8.05 10.01 20.72
C PRO A 140 8.91 9.39 19.61
N ALA A 141 8.40 9.37 18.37
CA ALA A 141 9.11 8.73 17.27
C ALA A 141 9.10 9.54 15.98
N VAL A 142 10.23 9.54 15.28
CA VAL A 142 10.33 9.99 13.89
C VAL A 142 10.56 8.78 13.01
N ILE A 143 9.66 8.56 12.06
CA ILE A 143 9.71 7.47 11.10
C ILE A 143 9.96 8.08 9.72
N VAL A 144 11.10 7.80 9.10
CA VAL A 144 11.43 8.31 7.76
C VAL A 144 11.33 7.18 6.76
N GLY A 145 10.55 7.31 5.70
CA GLY A 145 10.34 6.20 4.77
C GLY A 145 10.00 6.59 3.34
N THR A 146 9.99 5.58 2.45
CA THR A 146 9.54 5.76 1.06
C THR A 146 8.03 5.65 0.93
N VAL A 147 7.49 6.17 -0.18
CA VAL A 147 6.08 6.00 -0.56
C VAL A 147 5.65 4.54 -0.53
N ASP A 148 6.45 3.63 -1.08
CA ASP A 148 6.17 2.20 -1.04
C ASP A 148 6.04 1.66 0.40
N MET A 149 7.04 1.94 1.26
CA MET A 149 7.10 1.35 2.60
C MET A 149 6.00 1.88 3.51
N ILE A 150 5.77 3.18 3.47
CA ILE A 150 4.75 3.84 4.29
C ILE A 150 3.37 3.55 3.72
N GLY A 151 3.18 3.73 2.42
CA GLY A 151 1.90 3.54 1.74
C GLY A 151 1.40 2.10 1.79
N SER A 152 2.23 1.11 1.47
CA SER A 152 1.83 -0.30 1.64
C SER A 152 1.59 -0.67 3.11
N GLY A 153 2.31 -0.04 4.05
CA GLY A 153 2.09 -0.18 5.49
C GLY A 153 0.73 0.35 5.94
N LEU A 154 0.32 1.53 5.47
CA LEU A 154 -1.01 2.10 5.72
C LEU A 154 -2.13 1.18 5.21
N LEU A 155 -1.88 0.44 4.14
CA LEU A 155 -2.84 -0.49 3.52
C LEU A 155 -2.70 -1.94 4.00
N PHE A 156 -2.19 -2.17 5.22
CA PHE A 156 -2.08 -3.52 5.80
C PHE A 156 -1.36 -4.53 4.89
N SER A 157 -0.47 -4.04 4.01
CA SER A 157 0.11 -4.80 2.89
C SER A 157 1.62 -4.55 2.77
N ARG A 158 2.28 -4.17 3.86
CA ARG A 158 3.73 -3.92 3.87
C ARG A 158 4.48 -5.12 3.31
N TYR A 159 5.13 -4.93 2.17
CA TYR A 159 5.77 -6.02 1.40
C TYR A 159 7.00 -6.61 2.09
N THR A 160 7.62 -5.89 3.02
CA THR A 160 8.72 -6.38 3.88
C THR A 160 8.24 -7.01 5.18
N ALA A 161 6.93 -7.14 5.40
CA ALA A 161 6.38 -7.67 6.64
C ALA A 161 5.39 -8.82 6.39
N GLY A 162 5.57 -9.91 7.16
CA GLY A 162 4.58 -10.99 7.22
C GLY A 162 3.27 -10.54 7.86
N PHE A 163 2.21 -11.33 7.66
CA PHE A 163 0.85 -10.98 8.11
C PHE A 163 0.77 -10.61 9.60
N LYS A 164 1.63 -11.18 10.45
CA LYS A 164 1.66 -10.89 11.89
C LYS A 164 1.99 -9.43 12.19
N LEU A 165 2.81 -8.77 11.37
CA LEU A 165 3.29 -7.41 11.63
C LEU A 165 2.54 -6.35 10.84
N ARG A 166 1.82 -6.73 9.77
CA ARG A 166 1.07 -5.80 8.92
C ARG A 166 0.08 -4.93 9.70
N PRO A 167 -0.73 -5.45 10.65
CA PRO A 167 -1.61 -4.62 11.47
C PRO A 167 -0.85 -3.58 12.31
N HIS A 168 0.31 -3.93 12.87
CA HIS A 168 1.08 -3.00 13.70
C HIS A 168 1.71 -1.87 12.91
N HIS A 169 2.16 -2.14 11.69
CA HIS A 169 2.61 -1.07 10.80
C HIS A 169 1.46 -0.15 10.42
N ALA A 170 0.31 -0.70 10.02
CA ALA A 170 -0.86 0.11 9.72
C ALA A 170 -1.26 0.97 10.92
N ALA A 171 -1.30 0.39 12.12
CA ALA A 171 -1.59 1.09 13.37
C ALA A 171 -0.65 2.26 13.60
N PHE A 172 0.65 2.01 13.78
CA PHE A 172 1.60 3.06 14.19
C PHE A 172 1.92 4.07 13.08
N LEU A 173 1.52 3.82 11.83
CA LEU A 173 1.63 4.79 10.72
C LEU A 173 0.38 5.65 10.54
N ALA A 174 -0.77 5.25 11.09
CA ALA A 174 -2.05 5.96 10.92
C ALA A 174 -2.69 6.45 12.23
N GLN A 175 -2.13 6.09 13.39
CA GLN A 175 -2.68 6.42 14.71
C GLN A 175 -1.67 7.22 15.56
N ASP A 176 -2.10 8.41 15.98
CA ASP A 176 -1.31 9.41 16.71
C ASP A 176 -0.10 9.89 15.88
N VAL A 177 -0.34 10.20 14.60
CA VAL A 177 0.69 10.51 13.59
C VAL A 177 0.45 11.86 12.91
N LEU A 178 1.52 12.64 12.77
CA LEU A 178 1.67 13.69 11.77
C LEU A 178 2.52 13.17 10.60
N LEU A 179 1.92 12.99 9.44
CA LEU A 179 2.60 12.55 8.22
C LEU A 179 2.93 13.75 7.34
N VAL A 180 4.21 13.88 6.99
CA VAL A 180 4.72 14.88 6.06
C VAL A 180 5.07 14.18 4.76
N HIS A 181 4.36 14.54 3.68
CA HIS A 181 4.61 14.01 2.34
C HIS A 181 5.46 15.00 1.56
N ASP A 182 6.78 14.78 1.52
CA ASP A 182 7.74 15.68 0.86
C ASP A 182 7.87 15.37 -0.64
N GLU A 183 7.92 16.45 -1.43
CA GLU A 183 7.82 16.45 -2.89
C GLU A 183 6.55 15.76 -3.40
N ALA A 184 5.43 16.00 -2.72
CA ALA A 184 4.14 15.34 -2.99
C ALA A 184 3.63 15.46 -4.44
N HIS A 185 4.04 16.51 -5.16
CA HIS A 185 3.70 16.72 -6.56
C HIS A 185 4.23 15.63 -7.51
N LEU A 186 5.24 14.85 -7.07
CA LEU A 186 5.78 13.72 -7.80
C LEU A 186 4.92 12.46 -7.67
N GLU A 187 4.12 12.34 -6.61
CA GLU A 187 3.33 11.14 -6.27
C GLU A 187 1.88 11.53 -5.94
N PRO A 188 1.12 12.10 -6.91
CA PRO A 188 -0.23 12.58 -6.66
C PRO A 188 -1.21 11.46 -6.27
N ALA A 189 -0.99 10.23 -6.78
CA ALA A 189 -1.78 9.06 -6.40
C ALA A 189 -1.65 8.75 -4.90
N PHE A 190 -0.42 8.78 -4.37
CA PHE A 190 -0.20 8.60 -2.93
C PHE A 190 -0.85 9.71 -2.11
N GLN A 191 -0.82 10.97 -2.56
CA GLN A 191 -1.53 12.06 -1.88
C GLN A 191 -3.05 11.82 -1.84
N GLN A 192 -3.64 11.34 -2.95
CA GLN A 192 -5.05 10.97 -2.99
C GLN A 192 -5.37 9.79 -2.06
N LEU A 193 -4.48 8.81 -1.95
CA LEU A 193 -4.61 7.71 -1.01
C LEU A 193 -4.61 8.20 0.44
N LEU A 194 -3.67 9.07 0.80
CA LEU A 194 -3.58 9.69 2.13
C LEU A 194 -4.88 10.43 2.49
N ASN A 195 -5.42 11.20 1.54
CA ASN A 195 -6.71 11.88 1.72
C ASN A 195 -7.85 10.88 1.93
N SER A 196 -7.84 9.75 1.22
CA SER A 196 -8.84 8.68 1.37
C SER A 196 -8.76 8.01 2.75
N VAL A 197 -7.54 7.76 3.26
CA VAL A 197 -7.31 7.23 4.62
C VAL A 197 -7.83 8.20 5.68
N VAL A 198 -7.48 9.49 5.59
CA VAL A 198 -7.97 10.52 6.53
C VAL A 198 -9.49 10.65 6.47
N GLY A 199 -10.08 10.62 5.27
CA GLY A 199 -11.53 10.64 5.08
C GLY A 199 -12.22 9.44 5.75
N ASP A 200 -11.65 8.24 5.61
CA ASP A 200 -12.19 7.02 6.21
C ASP A 200 -12.07 7.02 7.75
N GLN A 201 -10.95 7.49 8.29
CA GLN A 201 -10.78 7.65 9.74
C GLN A 201 -11.81 8.61 10.34
N LYS A 202 -12.07 9.74 9.66
CA LYS A 202 -13.12 10.69 10.08
C LYS A 202 -14.50 10.04 10.05
N ARG A 203 -14.83 9.31 8.98
CA ARG A 203 -16.12 8.60 8.84
C ARG A 203 -16.33 7.52 9.90
N SER A 204 -15.25 6.82 10.25
CA SER A 204 -15.25 5.72 11.23
C SER A 204 -15.08 6.22 12.67
N ASN A 205 -14.83 7.52 12.87
CA ASN A 205 -14.52 8.12 14.16
C ASN A 205 -13.33 7.41 14.84
N ASP A 206 -12.29 7.08 14.07
CA ASP A 206 -11.04 6.54 14.60
C ASP A 206 -10.52 7.47 15.71
N PRO A 207 -10.04 6.93 16.85
CA PRO A 207 -9.31 7.73 17.83
C PRO A 207 -8.03 8.28 17.18
N ARG A 208 -7.44 9.33 17.76
CA ARG A 208 -6.09 9.87 17.44
C ARG A 208 -5.70 9.79 15.94
N GLN A 209 -6.50 10.43 15.09
CA GLN A 209 -6.41 10.31 13.63
C GLN A 209 -5.08 10.79 13.04
N LEU A 210 -4.80 10.33 11.82
CA LEU A 210 -3.69 10.76 10.97
C LEU A 210 -3.88 12.21 10.50
N TRP A 211 -2.83 13.01 10.66
CA TRP A 211 -2.71 14.33 10.05
C TRP A 211 -1.74 14.29 8.89
N VAL A 212 -2.03 14.98 7.78
CA VAL A 212 -1.19 14.98 6.58
C VAL A 212 -0.83 16.41 6.19
N ILE A 213 0.47 16.65 5.97
CA ILE A 213 1.00 17.88 5.38
C ILE A 213 1.60 17.53 4.02
N GLU A 214 1.00 18.07 2.95
CA GLU A 214 1.60 18.08 1.62
C GLU A 214 2.75 19.10 1.60
N LEU A 215 3.99 18.64 1.48
CA LEU A 215 5.17 19.51 1.44
C LEU A 215 5.73 19.52 0.01
N SER A 216 5.67 20.67 -0.68
CA SER A 216 6.12 20.77 -2.07
C SER A 216 6.74 22.14 -2.36
N ALA A 217 7.68 22.20 -3.30
CA ALA A 217 8.12 23.48 -3.87
C ALA A 217 7.17 23.99 -4.97
N THR A 218 6.43 23.08 -5.61
CA THR A 218 5.56 23.37 -6.75
C THR A 218 4.23 22.64 -6.59
N THR A 219 3.13 23.36 -6.42
CA THR A 219 1.78 22.80 -6.36
C THR A 219 1.09 22.86 -7.72
N ARG A 220 0.47 21.75 -8.13
CA ARG A 220 -0.35 21.66 -9.35
C ARG A 220 -1.72 22.30 -9.19
N LEU A 221 -2.23 22.38 -7.96
CA LEU A 221 -3.61 22.80 -7.66
C LEU A 221 -3.64 24.18 -7.02
N VAL A 222 -4.63 24.97 -7.41
CA VAL A 222 -5.19 26.03 -6.57
C VAL A 222 -5.99 25.30 -5.49
N ALA A 223 -5.37 24.99 -4.36
CA ALA A 223 -6.09 24.40 -3.23
C ALA A 223 -7.20 25.39 -2.78
N PRO A 224 -8.38 24.90 -2.35
CA PRO A 224 -9.44 25.76 -1.82
C PRO A 224 -9.03 26.50 -0.55
N ILE A 225 -7.96 26.03 0.11
CA ILE A 225 -7.33 26.66 1.28
C ILE A 225 -5.94 27.14 0.85
N GLU A 226 -5.60 28.38 1.18
CA GLU A 226 -4.30 28.95 0.88
C GLU A 226 -3.18 28.13 1.56
N PRO A 227 -2.18 27.63 0.81
CA PRO A 227 -1.12 26.80 1.38
C PRO A 227 -0.20 27.65 2.27
N PHE A 228 0.39 27.02 3.28
CA PHE A 228 1.40 27.68 4.12
C PHE A 228 2.64 28.04 3.28
N ARG A 229 3.11 29.29 3.33
CA ARG A 229 4.21 29.81 2.50
C ARG A 229 5.24 30.57 3.32
N ILE A 230 6.41 30.80 2.74
CA ILE A 230 7.38 31.75 3.29
C ILE A 230 6.77 33.17 3.30
N SER A 231 7.19 33.97 4.28
CA SER A 231 6.75 35.34 4.49
C SER A 231 7.73 36.34 3.86
N LYS A 232 7.32 37.62 3.77
CA LYS A 232 8.21 38.72 3.36
C LYS A 232 9.42 38.91 4.29
N ASP A 233 9.37 38.38 5.51
CA ASP A 233 10.50 38.46 6.43
C ASP A 233 11.53 37.36 6.17
N ASP A 234 11.12 36.24 5.57
CA ASP A 234 12.06 35.20 5.11
C ASP A 234 12.90 35.70 3.93
N GLU A 235 12.30 36.48 3.01
CA GLU A 235 12.98 37.05 1.83
C GLU A 235 14.11 38.02 2.20
N LYS A 236 14.02 38.67 3.36
CA LYS A 236 15.04 39.61 3.87
C LYS A 236 16.26 38.91 4.48
N ASN A 237 16.21 37.59 4.67
CA ASN A 237 17.32 36.84 5.24
C ASN A 237 18.46 36.67 4.22
N GLU A 238 19.68 37.08 4.56
CA GLU A 238 20.83 37.06 3.63
C GLU A 238 21.14 35.67 3.05
N PHE A 239 21.01 34.60 3.84
CA PHE A 239 21.23 33.23 3.37
C PHE A 239 20.15 32.75 2.40
N VAL A 240 18.90 33.14 2.65
CA VAL A 240 17.76 32.84 1.77
C VAL A 240 17.92 33.60 0.46
N ASN A 241 18.23 34.89 0.54
CA ASN A 241 18.43 35.77 -0.60
C ASN A 241 19.54 35.27 -1.55
N GLY A 242 20.70 34.88 -1.00
CA GLY A 242 21.81 34.36 -1.81
C GLY A 242 21.50 33.06 -2.56
N ARG A 243 20.58 32.22 -2.05
CA ARG A 243 20.14 30.99 -2.72
C ARG A 243 19.05 31.25 -3.74
N LEU A 244 18.08 32.11 -3.42
CA LEU A 244 16.99 32.46 -4.31
C LEU A 244 17.49 33.18 -5.58
N ASN A 245 18.54 33.97 -5.45
CA ASN A 245 19.12 34.77 -6.53
C ASN A 245 20.49 34.24 -7.02
N ALA A 246 20.78 32.96 -6.82
CA ALA A 246 22.02 32.34 -7.31
C ALA A 246 22.12 32.43 -8.85
N VAL A 247 23.26 32.90 -9.36
CA VAL A 247 23.47 33.17 -10.79
C VAL A 247 23.49 31.86 -11.59
N LYS A 248 22.64 31.79 -12.62
CA LYS A 248 22.50 30.64 -13.54
C LYS A 248 22.11 31.12 -14.94
N HIS A 249 23.08 31.16 -15.85
CA HIS A 249 22.86 31.60 -17.23
C HIS A 249 22.28 30.48 -18.08
N LEU A 250 21.05 30.66 -18.56
CA LEU A 250 20.32 29.70 -19.37
C LEU A 250 20.53 29.94 -20.87
N SER A 251 20.89 28.88 -21.60
CA SER A 251 20.93 28.82 -23.05
C SER A 251 20.12 27.64 -23.56
N CYS A 252 19.24 27.87 -24.54
CA CYS A 252 18.47 26.82 -25.19
C CYS A 252 19.01 26.62 -26.62
N VAL A 253 19.42 25.39 -26.94
CA VAL A 253 20.07 25.04 -28.22
C VAL A 253 19.24 23.99 -28.97
N ALA A 254 18.80 24.32 -30.19
CA ALA A 254 18.09 23.38 -31.04
C ALA A 254 19.05 22.32 -31.63
N LEU A 255 18.56 21.09 -31.78
CA LEU A 255 19.21 20.08 -32.62
C LEU A 255 19.07 20.44 -34.11
N THR A 256 20.16 20.34 -34.86
CA THR A 256 20.09 20.48 -36.32
C THR A 256 19.57 19.20 -36.98
N ASP A 257 19.06 19.30 -38.21
CA ASP A 257 18.54 18.14 -38.95
C ASP A 257 19.58 17.00 -39.07
N GLY A 258 19.14 15.77 -38.81
CA GLY A 258 20.00 14.57 -38.76
C GLY A 258 20.95 14.46 -37.55
N GLU A 259 21.08 15.48 -36.70
CA GLU A 259 21.94 15.46 -35.52
C GLU A 259 21.32 14.61 -34.40
N LYS A 260 22.12 13.73 -33.80
CA LYS A 260 21.66 12.86 -32.70
C LYS A 260 21.89 13.54 -31.37
N LEU A 261 20.84 13.62 -30.54
CA LEU A 261 20.87 14.17 -29.18
C LEU A 261 22.10 13.77 -28.34
N PRO A 262 22.46 12.47 -28.18
CA PRO A 262 23.64 12.11 -27.38
C PRO A 262 24.96 12.61 -27.96
N VAL A 263 25.06 12.81 -29.28
CA VAL A 263 26.26 13.36 -29.93
C VAL A 263 26.37 14.85 -29.61
N LYS A 264 25.27 15.61 -29.75
CA LYS A 264 25.23 17.04 -29.46
C LYS A 264 25.56 17.35 -28.01
N ILE A 265 24.93 16.64 -27.07
CA ILE A 265 25.19 16.81 -25.63
C ILE A 265 26.65 16.45 -25.30
N SER A 266 27.21 15.40 -25.90
CA SER A 266 28.63 15.06 -25.69
C SER A 266 29.56 16.15 -26.19
N ALA A 267 29.27 16.75 -27.36
CA ALA A 267 30.06 17.84 -27.90
C ALA A 267 30.04 19.08 -27.00
N LEU A 268 28.85 19.51 -26.57
CA LEU A 268 28.67 20.65 -25.67
C LEU A 268 29.34 20.40 -24.30
N ALA A 269 29.19 19.22 -23.73
CA ALA A 269 29.86 18.87 -22.47
C ALA A 269 31.39 18.89 -22.60
N LEU A 270 31.95 18.48 -23.74
CA LEU A 270 33.40 18.51 -23.99
C LEU A 270 33.98 19.93 -24.11
N GLU A 271 33.16 20.96 -24.32
CA GLU A 271 33.62 22.36 -24.27
C GLU A 271 34.15 22.74 -22.88
N HIS A 272 33.68 22.07 -21.82
CA HIS A 272 34.11 22.28 -20.44
C HIS A 272 35.34 21.42 -20.03
N LYS A 273 35.90 20.59 -20.92
CA LYS A 273 36.91 19.56 -20.56
C LYS A 273 38.15 20.09 -19.82
N ASP A 274 38.52 21.35 -20.04
CA ASP A 274 39.71 22.00 -19.46
C ASP A 274 39.37 23.10 -18.43
N SER A 275 38.08 23.24 -18.07
CA SER A 275 37.59 24.29 -17.15
C SER A 275 37.97 24.10 -15.67
N GLY A 276 38.33 22.88 -15.26
CA GLY A 276 38.51 22.52 -13.86
C GLY A 276 37.20 22.32 -13.07
N ARG A 277 36.04 22.47 -13.72
CA ARG A 277 34.70 22.51 -13.09
C ARG A 277 34.07 21.13 -12.91
N ALA A 278 33.09 21.04 -12.02
CA ALA A 278 32.21 19.90 -11.85
C ALA A 278 30.99 20.08 -12.77
N VAL A 279 30.93 19.30 -13.85
CA VAL A 279 29.91 19.44 -14.90
C VAL A 279 28.88 18.32 -14.80
N LEU A 280 27.61 18.69 -14.70
CA LEU A 280 26.50 17.76 -14.65
C LEU A 280 25.92 17.57 -16.06
N VAL A 281 25.62 16.33 -16.43
CA VAL A 281 24.93 16.02 -17.69
C VAL A 281 23.66 15.26 -17.40
N PHE A 282 22.50 15.88 -17.65
CA PHE A 282 21.20 15.21 -17.49
C PHE A 282 20.63 14.71 -18.82
N ILE A 283 20.16 13.46 -18.86
CA ILE A 283 19.42 12.93 -20.00
C ILE A 283 18.33 11.94 -19.59
N ARG A 284 17.17 11.96 -20.24
CA ARG A 284 16.06 11.06 -19.90
C ARG A 284 16.35 9.57 -20.14
N SER A 285 17.07 9.25 -21.21
CA SER A 285 17.32 7.84 -21.61
C SER A 285 18.59 7.26 -20.98
N VAL A 286 18.46 6.12 -20.29
CA VAL A 286 19.59 5.33 -19.77
C VAL A 286 20.56 4.90 -20.88
N GLU A 287 20.03 4.60 -22.06
CA GLU A 287 20.85 4.24 -23.23
C GLU A 287 21.69 5.44 -23.69
N HIS A 288 21.09 6.63 -23.76
CA HIS A 288 21.82 7.86 -24.10
C HIS A 288 22.83 8.23 -23.01
N ALA A 289 22.49 8.09 -21.73
CA ALA A 289 23.41 8.32 -20.61
C ALA A 289 24.66 7.45 -20.75
N THR A 290 24.49 6.16 -21.06
CA THR A 290 25.60 5.22 -21.25
C THR A 290 26.46 5.60 -22.46
N LYS A 291 25.82 6.01 -23.58
CA LYS A 291 26.54 6.46 -24.79
C LYS A 291 27.34 7.74 -24.55
N ILE A 292 26.77 8.73 -23.87
CA ILE A 292 27.43 9.98 -23.52
C ILE A 292 28.60 9.72 -22.56
N ALA A 293 28.37 8.94 -21.49
CA ALA A 293 29.42 8.59 -20.54
C ALA A 293 30.61 7.91 -21.25
N ALA A 294 30.35 6.96 -22.15
CA ALA A 294 31.39 6.32 -22.94
C ALA A 294 32.10 7.26 -23.92
N ALA A 295 31.41 8.28 -24.44
CA ALA A 295 32.01 9.29 -25.32
C ALA A 295 32.93 10.25 -24.55
N LEU A 296 32.53 10.64 -23.34
CA LEU A 296 33.30 11.53 -22.45
C LEU A 296 34.47 10.80 -21.77
N ASP A 297 34.33 9.52 -21.43
CA ASP A 297 35.33 8.73 -20.68
C ASP A 297 36.49 8.24 -21.57
N LYS A 298 37.14 9.16 -22.27
CA LYS A 298 38.24 8.92 -23.21
C LYS A 298 39.37 9.94 -23.02
N GLY A 299 40.58 9.60 -23.50
CA GLY A 299 41.72 10.51 -23.49
C GLY A 299 42.05 11.03 -22.07
N GLY A 300 42.28 12.35 -21.93
CA GLY A 300 42.60 13.00 -20.66
C GLY A 300 41.45 13.04 -19.63
N LEU A 301 40.24 12.64 -20.02
CA LEU A 301 39.07 12.53 -19.14
C LEU A 301 38.83 11.09 -18.66
N LYS A 302 39.65 10.12 -19.07
CA LYS A 302 39.50 8.73 -18.67
C LYS A 302 39.55 8.59 -17.14
N GLY A 303 38.52 7.99 -16.56
CA GLY A 303 38.34 7.84 -15.11
C GLY A 303 37.76 9.08 -14.40
N LYS A 304 37.42 10.15 -15.13
CA LYS A 304 36.81 11.37 -14.58
C LYS A 304 35.30 11.49 -14.82
N VAL A 305 34.70 10.43 -15.36
CA VAL A 305 33.27 10.38 -15.71
C VAL A 305 32.58 9.30 -14.88
N LEU A 306 31.51 9.67 -14.18
CA LEU A 306 30.63 8.73 -13.49
C LEU A 306 29.23 8.75 -14.12
N THR A 307 28.49 7.67 -13.89
CA THR A 307 27.11 7.53 -14.36
C THR A 307 26.19 7.20 -13.19
N LEU A 308 25.07 7.92 -13.09
CA LEU A 308 24.04 7.70 -12.07
C LEU A 308 22.69 7.48 -12.76
N THR A 309 22.20 6.25 -12.75
CA THR A 309 20.90 5.89 -13.35
C THR A 309 19.99 5.22 -12.32
N GLY A 310 18.67 5.34 -12.52
CA GLY A 310 17.68 4.67 -11.66
C GLY A 310 17.70 3.14 -11.78
N THR A 311 18.39 2.62 -12.80
CA THR A 311 18.48 1.18 -13.09
C THR A 311 19.66 0.47 -12.42
N MET A 312 20.45 1.21 -11.65
CA MET A 312 21.62 0.66 -10.97
C MET A 312 21.19 -0.11 -9.72
N ARG A 313 21.83 -1.26 -9.47
CA ARG A 313 21.67 -2.00 -8.23
C ARG A 313 22.09 -1.13 -7.03
N GLY A 314 21.33 -1.21 -5.94
CA GLY A 314 21.51 -0.32 -4.80
C GLY A 314 22.93 -0.32 -4.23
N LYS A 315 23.59 -1.48 -4.12
CA LYS A 315 24.97 -1.59 -3.64
C LYS A 315 25.95 -0.73 -4.45
N GLU A 316 25.97 -0.87 -5.77
CA GLU A 316 26.88 -0.10 -6.63
C GLU A 316 26.57 1.39 -6.61
N ARG A 317 25.29 1.76 -6.50
CA ARG A 317 24.88 3.15 -6.35
C ARG A 317 25.41 3.76 -5.04
N ASP A 318 25.29 3.04 -3.94
CA ASP A 318 25.74 3.54 -2.63
C ASP A 318 27.27 3.68 -2.57
N ASP A 319 27.99 2.82 -3.28
CA ASP A 319 29.44 2.92 -3.45
C ASP A 319 29.89 4.09 -4.37
N LEU A 320 29.01 4.68 -5.20
CA LEU A 320 29.36 5.85 -6.03
C LEU A 320 29.74 7.06 -5.19
N VAL A 321 29.08 7.27 -4.04
CA VAL A 321 29.30 8.44 -3.18
C VAL A 321 30.76 8.48 -2.69
N LYS A 322 31.39 7.33 -2.51
CA LYS A 322 32.79 7.19 -2.05
C LYS A 322 33.82 7.49 -3.15
N LYS A 323 33.41 7.65 -4.41
CA LYS A 323 34.34 7.84 -5.53
C LYS A 323 34.88 9.28 -5.55
N PRO A 324 36.18 9.50 -5.81
CA PRO A 324 36.80 10.83 -5.93
C PRO A 324 36.08 11.81 -6.86
N VAL A 325 35.53 11.29 -7.97
CA VAL A 325 34.75 12.09 -8.93
C VAL A 325 33.41 12.54 -8.35
N PHE A 326 32.73 11.69 -7.59
CA PHE A 326 31.42 12.02 -7.01
C PHE A 326 31.55 13.02 -5.86
N GLN A 327 32.62 12.93 -5.07
CA GLN A 327 32.94 13.86 -3.98
C GLN A 327 32.99 15.32 -4.44
N ARG A 328 33.38 15.60 -5.69
CA ARG A 328 33.38 16.96 -6.27
C ARG A 328 32.00 17.59 -6.41
N PHE A 329 30.93 16.80 -6.38
CA PHE A 329 29.56 17.29 -6.47
C PHE A 329 28.88 17.44 -5.10
N LEU A 330 29.53 17.01 -4.00
CA LEU A 330 28.97 17.07 -2.65
C LEU A 330 29.31 18.40 -1.96
N PRO A 331 28.42 18.94 -1.10
CA PRO A 331 28.78 20.07 -0.25
C PRO A 331 29.82 19.67 0.81
N GLU A 332 30.54 20.66 1.34
CA GLU A 332 31.60 20.47 2.35
C GLU A 332 31.15 19.60 3.54
N SER A 333 29.92 19.79 4.03
CA SER A 333 29.34 19.03 5.15
C SER A 333 29.07 17.55 4.84
N SER A 334 29.22 17.12 3.59
CA SER A 334 28.94 15.77 3.10
C SER A 334 30.16 15.12 2.45
N LEU A 335 31.32 15.78 2.49
CA LEU A 335 32.59 15.18 2.09
C LEU A 335 32.99 14.07 3.07
N ILE A 336 33.68 13.05 2.56
CA ILE A 336 34.25 11.98 3.38
C ILE A 336 35.69 12.35 3.67
N ASP A 337 36.06 12.47 4.95
CA ASP A 337 37.35 13.01 5.43
C ASP A 337 38.60 12.32 4.83
N ASP A 338 38.47 11.07 4.37
CA ASP A 338 39.57 10.25 3.82
C ASP A 338 39.56 10.11 2.27
N ALA A 339 38.62 10.74 1.56
CA ALA A 339 38.51 10.62 0.10
C ALA A 339 39.05 11.88 -0.61
N GLU A 340 40.25 11.82 -1.20
CA GLU A 340 40.75 12.93 -2.03
C GLU A 340 39.83 13.16 -3.24
N ALA A 341 39.28 14.37 -3.34
CA ALA A 341 38.44 14.77 -4.48
C ALA A 341 39.26 14.83 -5.77
N ALA A 342 38.66 14.39 -6.88
CA ALA A 342 39.33 14.36 -8.18
C ALA A 342 39.72 15.77 -8.68
N ARG A 343 40.94 15.90 -9.23
CA ARG A 343 41.48 17.17 -9.78
C ARG A 343 41.07 17.41 -11.23
N GLY A 344 40.95 18.69 -11.60
CA GLY A 344 40.54 19.13 -12.94
C GLY A 344 39.03 18.97 -13.18
N THR A 345 38.62 19.00 -14.45
CA THR A 345 37.20 18.82 -14.83
C THR A 345 36.74 17.40 -14.55
N VAL A 346 35.53 17.28 -14.00
CA VAL A 346 34.86 16.01 -13.77
C VAL A 346 33.42 16.03 -14.28
N PHE A 347 32.91 14.87 -14.70
CA PHE A 347 31.57 14.74 -15.26
C PHE A 347 30.72 13.73 -14.48
N LEU A 348 29.49 14.12 -14.19
CA LEU A 348 28.46 13.20 -13.70
C LEU A 348 27.34 13.13 -14.74
N VAL A 349 27.19 11.98 -15.40
CA VAL A 349 26.10 11.73 -16.35
C VAL A 349 24.95 11.06 -15.62
N ALA A 350 23.83 11.75 -15.48
CA ALA A 350 22.69 11.30 -14.69
C ALA A 350 21.39 11.23 -15.52
N THR A 351 20.53 10.26 -15.19
CA THR A 351 19.11 10.33 -15.57
C THR A 351 18.32 11.08 -14.49
N SER A 352 16.99 10.94 -14.45
CA SER A 352 16.15 11.47 -13.37
C SER A 352 16.59 11.02 -11.95
N ALA A 353 17.45 10.01 -11.84
CA ALA A 353 18.08 9.59 -10.59
C ALA A 353 18.94 10.68 -9.91
N GLY A 354 19.45 11.66 -10.66
CA GLY A 354 20.17 12.81 -10.09
C GLY A 354 19.29 14.02 -9.76
N GLU A 355 18.02 14.03 -10.21
CA GLU A 355 17.13 15.18 -10.03
C GLU A 355 16.69 15.34 -8.58
N VAL A 356 16.34 14.22 -7.92
CA VAL A 356 15.81 14.20 -6.56
C VAL A 356 16.49 13.06 -5.82
N GLY A 357 16.79 13.22 -4.53
CA GLY A 357 17.49 12.17 -3.78
C GLY A 357 18.89 12.52 -3.32
N VAL A 358 19.64 13.25 -4.13
CA VAL A 358 21.07 13.43 -3.90
C VAL A 358 21.37 14.91 -3.68
N ASN A 359 22.06 15.22 -2.58
CA ASN A 359 22.50 16.57 -2.28
C ASN A 359 23.75 16.93 -3.10
N ILE A 360 23.58 17.05 -4.42
CA ILE A 360 24.64 17.48 -5.33
C ILE A 360 24.51 18.95 -5.70
N SER A 361 25.66 19.58 -5.94
CA SER A 361 25.80 20.88 -6.59
C SER A 361 26.90 20.79 -7.63
N ALA A 362 26.56 21.08 -8.88
CA ALA A 362 27.49 21.24 -10.00
C ALA A 362 27.73 22.72 -10.27
N ASP A 363 28.83 23.01 -10.97
CA ASP A 363 29.18 24.35 -11.41
C ASP A 363 28.44 24.71 -12.71
N ASP A 364 28.31 23.73 -13.62
CA ASP A 364 27.62 23.87 -14.92
C ASP A 364 26.72 22.66 -15.22
N LEU A 365 25.77 22.84 -16.13
CA LEU A 365 24.84 21.81 -16.59
C LEU A 365 24.68 21.80 -18.12
N VAL A 366 24.73 20.60 -18.69
CA VAL A 366 24.27 20.33 -20.07
C VAL A 366 23.16 19.28 -20.01
N CYS A 367 21.98 19.53 -20.56
CA CYS A 367 20.90 18.54 -20.51
C CYS A 367 19.98 18.52 -21.72
N ASP A 368 19.19 17.46 -21.84
CA ASP A 368 18.01 17.45 -22.71
C ASP A 368 16.84 18.23 -22.09
N LEU A 369 15.91 18.66 -22.93
CA LEU A 369 14.63 19.22 -22.52
C LEU A 369 13.77 18.16 -21.81
N SER A 370 13.18 18.56 -20.69
CA SER A 370 12.28 17.77 -19.84
C SER A 370 11.05 18.60 -19.46
N THR A 371 10.13 18.04 -18.69
CA THR A 371 8.95 18.77 -18.18
C THR A 371 9.37 19.83 -17.16
N TYR A 372 8.55 20.85 -16.94
CA TYR A 372 8.96 22.03 -16.17
C TYR A 372 9.46 21.71 -14.76
N GLU A 373 8.75 20.86 -14.02
CA GLU A 373 9.13 20.45 -12.66
C GLU A 373 10.46 19.69 -12.66
N SER A 374 10.70 18.87 -13.68
CA SER A 374 11.97 18.16 -13.87
C SER A 374 13.10 19.15 -14.17
N MET A 375 12.86 20.13 -15.05
CA MET A 375 13.83 21.19 -15.37
C MET A 375 14.17 22.05 -14.15
N ALA A 376 13.16 22.48 -13.38
CA ALA A 376 13.36 23.24 -12.14
C ALA A 376 14.22 22.47 -11.13
N GLN A 377 13.98 21.16 -10.97
CA GLN A 377 14.80 20.31 -10.09
C GLN A 377 16.24 20.17 -10.59
N ARG A 378 16.45 19.99 -11.92
CA ARG A 378 17.78 19.95 -12.54
C ARG A 378 18.55 21.25 -12.32
N PHE A 379 17.90 22.40 -12.54
CA PHE A 379 18.51 23.72 -12.30
C PHE A 379 18.80 23.96 -10.82
N GLY A 380 18.03 23.35 -9.93
CA GLY A 380 18.29 23.29 -8.49
C GLY A 380 19.51 22.44 -8.08
N ARG A 381 20.19 21.78 -9.03
CA ARG A 381 21.47 21.06 -8.82
C ARG A 381 22.67 21.82 -9.36
N VAL A 382 22.47 23.01 -9.92
CA VAL A 382 23.52 23.90 -10.42
C VAL A 382 23.64 25.09 -9.49
N ASN A 383 24.86 25.44 -9.09
CA ASN A 383 25.16 26.56 -8.21
C ASN A 383 24.20 26.65 -7.00
N ARG A 384 23.92 25.49 -6.38
CA ARG A 384 22.84 25.34 -5.39
C ARG A 384 23.00 26.25 -4.18
N PHE A 385 24.25 26.60 -3.87
CA PHE A 385 24.63 27.41 -2.71
C PHE A 385 25.04 28.84 -3.07
N GLY A 386 24.90 29.26 -4.33
CA GLY A 386 25.25 30.62 -4.78
C GLY A 386 26.74 30.93 -4.64
N LYS A 387 27.61 29.95 -4.85
CA LYS A 387 29.08 30.10 -4.71
C LYS A 387 29.76 30.60 -5.99
N CYS A 388 29.13 30.37 -7.15
CA CYS A 388 29.63 30.78 -8.46
C CYS A 388 28.85 32.00 -8.95
N ASP A 389 29.51 32.89 -9.69
CA ASP A 389 28.93 34.08 -10.33
C ASP A 389 28.77 33.92 -11.85
N ASP A 390 29.22 32.79 -12.43
CA ASP A 390 29.29 32.56 -13.87
C ASP A 390 28.72 31.19 -14.33
N SER A 391 27.91 30.52 -13.49
CA SER A 391 27.38 29.19 -13.80
C SER A 391 26.51 29.16 -15.06
N SER A 392 26.73 28.16 -15.92
CA SER A 392 25.99 27.99 -17.17
C SER A 392 25.08 26.76 -17.18
N ILE A 393 23.95 26.90 -17.86
CA ILE A 393 22.95 25.86 -18.09
C ILE A 393 22.63 25.83 -19.58
N THR A 394 22.95 24.72 -20.25
CA THR A 394 22.65 24.51 -21.67
C THR A 394 21.60 23.41 -21.84
N VAL A 395 20.44 23.78 -22.38
CA VAL A 395 19.31 22.86 -22.64
C VAL A 395 19.21 22.58 -24.13
N VAL A 396 19.33 21.30 -24.50
CA VAL A 396 19.21 20.84 -25.89
C VAL A 396 17.79 20.35 -26.16
N TYR A 397 17.14 20.87 -27.21
CA TYR A 397 15.76 20.55 -27.57
C TYR A 397 15.62 20.18 -29.06
N PRO A 398 14.59 19.40 -29.43
CA PRO A 398 14.34 19.07 -30.84
C PRO A 398 13.82 20.30 -31.60
N GLN A 399 14.26 20.50 -32.84
CA GLN A 399 13.76 21.61 -33.68
C GLN A 399 12.28 21.48 -34.03
N GLU A 400 11.79 20.24 -34.19
CA GLU A 400 10.37 19.91 -34.36
C GLU A 400 9.98 18.84 -33.35
N PHE A 401 8.86 19.05 -32.65
CA PHE A 401 8.34 18.05 -31.71
C PHE A 401 7.59 16.92 -32.46
N PRO A 402 7.70 15.65 -32.02
CA PRO A 402 7.06 14.53 -32.73
C PRO A 402 5.54 14.64 -32.88
N HIS A 403 4.90 15.40 -31.99
CA HIS A 403 3.45 15.52 -31.92
C HIS A 403 2.87 16.56 -32.89
N THR A 404 3.63 17.59 -33.29
CA THR A 404 3.10 18.74 -34.05
C THR A 404 2.51 18.32 -35.40
N LYS A 405 3.19 17.43 -36.12
CA LYS A 405 2.67 16.86 -37.37
C LYS A 405 1.43 15.99 -37.16
N LYS A 406 1.45 15.16 -36.12
CA LYS A 406 0.36 14.23 -35.79
C LYS A 406 -0.93 14.97 -35.38
N ILE A 407 -0.79 16.07 -34.63
CA ILE A 407 -1.91 16.93 -34.23
C ILE A 407 -2.40 17.76 -35.42
N SER A 408 -1.51 18.39 -36.19
CA SER A 408 -1.93 19.20 -37.35
C SER A 408 -2.63 18.38 -38.44
N ASP A 409 -2.15 17.17 -38.72
CA ASP A 409 -2.84 16.23 -39.62
C ASP A 409 -4.25 15.87 -39.10
N ALA A 410 -4.40 15.72 -37.78
CA ALA A 410 -5.68 15.44 -37.14
C ALA A 410 -6.61 16.66 -37.13
N GLU A 411 -6.11 17.87 -36.87
CA GLU A 411 -6.85 19.13 -36.95
C GLU A 411 -7.33 19.41 -38.37
N LYS A 412 -6.46 19.16 -39.37
CA LYS A 412 -6.84 19.23 -40.78
C LYS A 412 -7.93 18.21 -41.11
N ALA A 413 -7.87 17.00 -40.57
CA ALA A 413 -8.93 16.01 -40.74
C ALA A 413 -10.26 16.46 -40.12
N VAL A 414 -10.24 17.21 -39.01
CA VAL A 414 -11.43 17.84 -38.40
C VAL A 414 -11.97 18.93 -39.31
N ALA A 415 -11.12 19.84 -39.79
CA ALA A 415 -11.49 20.90 -40.71
C ALA A 415 -12.06 20.37 -42.04
N ASP A 416 -11.54 19.23 -42.52
CA ASP A 416 -12.02 18.52 -43.71
C ASP A 416 -13.36 17.77 -43.48
N GLY A 417 -13.92 17.79 -42.27
CA GLY A 417 -15.18 17.10 -41.93
C GLY A 417 -15.09 15.57 -41.98
N LYS A 418 -13.90 14.98 -41.78
CA LYS A 418 -13.73 13.52 -41.84
C LYS A 418 -14.39 12.84 -40.63
N LYS A 419 -15.05 11.72 -40.89
CA LYS A 419 -15.68 10.90 -39.83
C LYS A 419 -14.65 10.47 -38.77
N ASP A 420 -15.03 10.60 -37.51
CA ASP A 420 -14.22 10.31 -36.31
C ASP A 420 -12.94 11.16 -36.18
N ALA A 421 -12.82 12.28 -36.91
CA ALA A 421 -11.62 13.11 -36.87
C ALA A 421 -11.41 13.80 -35.52
N GLU A 422 -12.47 14.27 -34.86
CA GLU A 422 -12.37 14.90 -33.54
C GLU A 422 -11.87 13.91 -32.48
N LYS A 423 -12.35 12.66 -32.54
CA LYS A 423 -11.86 11.55 -31.71
C LYS A 423 -10.40 11.25 -31.96
N LYS A 424 -9.98 11.22 -33.24
CA LYS A 424 -8.56 11.05 -33.61
C LYS A 424 -7.70 12.20 -33.12
N LEU A 425 -8.20 13.43 -33.18
CA LEU A 425 -7.53 14.62 -32.65
C LEU A 425 -7.38 14.53 -31.13
N ARG A 426 -8.43 14.16 -30.39
CA ARG A 426 -8.32 14.03 -28.94
C ARG A 426 -7.36 12.91 -28.56
N LYS A 427 -7.45 11.74 -29.19
CA LYS A 427 -6.49 10.65 -28.99
C LYS A 427 -5.06 11.05 -29.37
N ALA A 428 -4.89 11.85 -30.42
CA ALA A 428 -3.58 12.38 -30.80
C ALA A 428 -3.02 13.30 -29.72
N LYS A 429 -3.83 14.21 -29.17
CA LYS A 429 -3.48 15.08 -28.04
C LYS A 429 -3.14 14.28 -26.78
N GLU A 430 -4.00 13.35 -26.37
CA GLU A 430 -3.79 12.48 -25.19
C GLU A 430 -2.50 11.66 -25.30
N SER A 431 -2.29 10.99 -26.44
CA SER A 431 -1.07 10.19 -26.67
C SER A 431 0.21 11.03 -26.90
N SER A 432 0.08 12.35 -26.93
CA SER A 432 1.18 13.30 -27.06
C SER A 432 1.26 14.28 -25.88
N ALA A 433 0.53 14.03 -24.79
CA ALA A 433 0.45 14.93 -23.64
C ALA A 433 1.82 15.27 -23.04
N LEU A 434 2.73 14.28 -22.98
CA LEU A 434 4.11 14.54 -22.55
C LEU A 434 4.85 15.46 -23.51
N ASP A 435 4.75 15.25 -24.82
CA ASP A 435 5.45 16.08 -25.81
C ASP A 435 4.91 17.53 -25.82
N ILE A 436 3.60 17.71 -25.60
CA ILE A 436 2.98 19.04 -25.40
C ILE A 436 3.54 19.71 -24.15
N ALA A 437 3.67 18.97 -23.04
CA ALA A 437 4.25 19.51 -21.81
C ALA A 437 5.73 19.92 -22.01
N LEU A 438 6.50 19.18 -22.82
CA LEU A 438 7.87 19.56 -23.18
C LEU A 438 7.91 20.86 -24.00
N GLU A 439 7.02 21.01 -24.99
CA GLU A 439 6.93 22.23 -25.79
C GLU A 439 6.53 23.44 -24.92
N ASN A 440 5.51 23.29 -24.07
CA ASN A 440 5.14 24.31 -23.08
C ASN A 440 6.30 24.66 -22.14
N THR A 441 7.12 23.67 -21.75
CA THR A 441 8.31 23.91 -20.94
C THR A 441 9.33 24.76 -21.70
N LEU A 442 9.57 24.48 -22.97
CA LEU A 442 10.49 25.28 -23.80
C LEU A 442 10.02 26.73 -23.91
N GLU A 443 8.72 26.97 -24.11
CA GLU A 443 8.15 28.32 -24.13
C GLU A 443 8.40 29.08 -22.83
N LEU A 444 8.20 28.41 -21.68
CA LEU A 444 8.51 28.98 -20.37
C LEU A 444 9.99 29.29 -20.20
N LEU A 445 10.88 28.39 -20.64
CA LEU A 445 12.33 28.60 -20.58
C LEU A 445 12.76 29.80 -21.43
N HIS A 446 12.14 30.04 -22.58
CA HIS A 446 12.40 31.25 -23.37
C HIS A 446 11.93 32.54 -22.66
N LYS A 447 10.81 32.49 -21.91
CA LYS A 447 10.31 33.64 -21.13
C LYS A 447 11.24 34.07 -20.00
N LEU A 448 12.13 33.18 -19.53
CA LEU A 448 13.13 33.49 -18.49
C LEU A 448 14.21 34.49 -18.95
N GLY A 449 14.35 34.75 -20.25
CA GLY A 449 15.31 35.74 -20.76
C GLY A 449 16.78 35.42 -20.42
N GLY A 450 17.11 34.14 -20.19
CA GLY A 450 18.46 33.69 -19.85
C GLY A 450 18.75 33.58 -18.35
N ASP A 451 17.80 33.86 -17.45
CA ASP A 451 17.96 33.68 -16.00
C ASP A 451 17.24 32.43 -15.48
N ALA A 452 17.98 31.43 -15.01
CA ALA A 452 17.43 30.21 -14.41
C ALA A 452 17.48 30.20 -12.86
N SER A 453 17.59 31.37 -12.22
CA SER A 453 17.53 31.50 -10.76
C SER A 453 16.18 30.99 -10.19
N PRO A 454 16.14 30.49 -8.94
CA PRO A 454 14.89 30.10 -8.28
C PRO A 454 13.83 31.22 -8.30
N THR A 455 14.22 32.47 -8.06
CA THR A 455 13.31 33.64 -8.14
C THR A 455 12.70 33.77 -9.53
N ALA A 456 13.49 33.69 -10.60
CA ALA A 456 12.99 33.82 -11.98
C ALA A 456 11.99 32.70 -12.34
N LEU A 457 12.26 31.47 -11.89
CA LEU A 457 11.35 30.34 -12.07
C LEU A 457 10.02 30.53 -11.33
N GLU A 458 10.04 31.08 -10.11
CA GLU A 458 8.81 31.30 -9.33
C GLU A 458 7.93 32.43 -9.89
N GLN A 459 8.53 33.42 -10.55
CA GLN A 459 7.83 34.54 -11.18
C GLN A 459 7.01 34.12 -12.42
N LEU A 460 7.26 32.94 -12.98
CA LEU A 460 6.47 32.42 -14.10
C LEU A 460 5.01 32.13 -13.69
N PRO A 461 4.02 32.43 -14.56
CA PRO A 461 2.60 32.24 -14.24
C PRO A 461 2.26 30.80 -13.82
N ALA A 462 1.55 30.64 -12.70
CA ALA A 462 1.26 29.32 -12.13
C ALA A 462 0.47 28.40 -13.08
N ALA A 463 -0.49 28.95 -13.83
CA ALA A 463 -1.30 28.19 -14.79
C ALA A 463 -0.45 27.65 -15.96
N GLU A 464 0.45 28.48 -16.49
CA GLU A 464 1.35 28.05 -17.58
C GLU A 464 2.35 27.01 -17.08
N ARG A 465 2.90 27.20 -15.88
CA ARG A 465 3.73 26.18 -15.22
C ARG A 465 2.98 24.85 -15.10
N ALA A 466 1.75 24.86 -14.58
CA ALA A 466 0.95 23.65 -14.45
C ALA A 466 0.68 22.95 -15.80
N ALA A 467 0.49 23.71 -16.89
CA ALA A 467 0.33 23.17 -18.24
C ALA A 467 1.62 22.57 -18.83
N ALA A 468 2.78 22.92 -18.28
CA ALA A 468 4.09 22.39 -18.65
C ALA A 468 4.57 21.22 -17.75
N PHE A 469 3.77 20.81 -16.77
CA PHE A 469 4.12 19.68 -15.90
C PHE A 469 3.90 18.34 -16.59
N SER A 470 4.57 17.28 -16.11
CA SER A 470 4.29 15.92 -16.58
C SER A 470 2.80 15.59 -16.43
N PRO A 471 2.17 14.89 -17.38
CA PRO A 471 0.76 14.50 -17.26
C PRO A 471 0.49 13.73 -15.95
N GLN A 472 -0.70 13.90 -15.36
CA GLN A 472 -1.04 13.15 -14.15
C GLN A 472 -1.39 11.69 -14.51
N PRO A 473 -0.81 10.69 -13.80
CA PRO A 473 -1.19 9.30 -13.99
C PRO A 473 -2.68 9.12 -13.68
N LYS A 474 -3.29 8.07 -14.24
CA LYS A 474 -4.64 7.68 -13.84
C LYS A 474 -4.58 7.22 -12.37
N MET A 475 -5.21 7.97 -11.48
CA MET A 475 -5.21 7.64 -10.05
C MET A 475 -6.42 6.76 -9.69
N ARG A 476 -6.22 5.86 -8.73
CA ARG A 476 -7.31 5.05 -8.16
C ARG A 476 -7.78 5.65 -6.84
N VAL A 477 -9.09 5.58 -6.58
CA VAL A 477 -9.69 6.00 -5.30
C VAL A 477 -9.83 4.77 -4.41
N ALA A 478 -9.23 4.77 -3.23
CA ALA A 478 -9.47 3.72 -2.25
C ALA A 478 -10.78 4.00 -1.49
N THR A 479 -11.65 3.00 -1.38
CA THR A 479 -12.90 3.08 -0.61
C THR A 479 -12.83 2.17 0.63
N ASP A 480 -13.83 2.24 1.53
CA ASP A 480 -13.94 1.31 2.67
C ASP A 480 -13.88 -0.15 2.25
N VAL A 481 -14.38 -0.47 1.04
CA VAL A 481 -14.36 -1.83 0.53
C VAL A 481 -12.94 -2.35 0.42
N GLN A 482 -12.04 -1.58 -0.19
CA GLN A 482 -10.64 -1.97 -0.32
C GLN A 482 -9.94 -1.96 1.05
N PHE A 483 -10.22 -0.97 1.90
CA PHE A 483 -9.66 -0.93 3.26
C PHE A 483 -10.08 -2.14 4.10
N ASP A 484 -11.34 -2.59 4.02
CA ASP A 484 -11.78 -3.83 4.66
C ASP A 484 -11.00 -5.03 4.13
N ALA A 485 -10.93 -5.19 2.81
CA ALA A 485 -10.25 -6.31 2.19
C ALA A 485 -8.76 -6.39 2.57
N TRP A 486 -8.06 -5.25 2.64
CA TRP A 486 -6.68 -5.15 3.09
C TRP A 486 -6.51 -5.44 4.59
N ALA A 487 -7.46 -5.02 5.44
CA ALA A 487 -7.39 -5.22 6.90
C ALA A 487 -7.53 -6.70 7.34
N LEU A 488 -8.02 -7.59 6.46
CA LEU A 488 -8.13 -9.05 6.71
C LEU A 488 -6.77 -9.77 6.61
N THR A 489 -5.80 -9.34 7.41
CA THR A 489 -4.39 -9.76 7.29
C THR A 489 -4.14 -11.25 7.52
N SER A 490 -4.96 -11.95 8.31
CA SER A 490 -4.76 -13.39 8.55
C SER A 490 -5.13 -14.26 7.35
N ILE A 491 -5.95 -13.75 6.41
CA ILE A 491 -6.26 -14.42 5.13
C ILE A 491 -5.10 -14.19 4.15
N ARG A 492 -4.39 -15.28 3.85
CA ARG A 492 -3.23 -15.30 2.93
C ARG A 492 -3.65 -15.54 1.49
N ASP A 493 -4.73 -16.28 1.30
CA ASP A 493 -5.29 -16.56 -0.01
C ASP A 493 -5.86 -15.30 -0.68
N ARG A 494 -6.03 -15.39 -2.00
CA ARG A 494 -6.52 -14.29 -2.80
C ARG A 494 -7.97 -13.95 -2.47
N ILE A 495 -8.21 -12.68 -2.15
CA ILE A 495 -9.54 -12.05 -2.16
C ILE A 495 -9.60 -11.18 -3.41
N ALA A 496 -10.52 -11.44 -4.34
CA ALA A 496 -10.55 -10.70 -5.60
C ALA A 496 -10.83 -9.19 -5.44
N ALA A 497 -11.52 -8.79 -4.37
CA ALA A 497 -11.76 -7.40 -3.99
C ALA A 497 -10.62 -6.77 -3.16
N ARG A 498 -9.52 -7.49 -2.92
CA ARG A 498 -8.26 -6.95 -2.36
C ARG A 498 -7.34 -6.62 -3.55
N PRO A 499 -7.39 -5.39 -4.10
CA PRO A 499 -6.61 -5.06 -5.27
C PRO A 499 -5.12 -4.92 -4.91
N PRO A 500 -4.26 -4.95 -5.92
CA PRO A 500 -2.86 -4.63 -5.74
C PRO A 500 -2.67 -3.17 -5.30
N VAL A 501 -1.58 -2.88 -4.56
CA VAL A 501 -1.38 -1.60 -3.88
C VAL A 501 -0.66 -0.56 -4.74
N ALA A 502 0.23 -0.97 -5.66
CA ALA A 502 1.08 -0.05 -6.41
C ALA A 502 0.27 1.00 -7.22
N PRO A 503 -0.88 0.65 -7.86
CA PRO A 503 -1.72 1.64 -8.54
C PRO A 503 -2.28 2.74 -7.64
N TYR A 504 -2.42 2.51 -6.32
CA TYR A 504 -2.85 3.53 -5.35
C TYR A 504 -1.69 4.38 -4.85
N LEU A 505 -0.45 3.88 -4.95
CA LEU A 505 0.75 4.59 -4.54
C LEU A 505 1.27 5.49 -5.66
N HIS A 506 1.36 4.96 -6.89
CA HIS A 506 2.03 5.64 -8.01
C HIS A 506 1.07 6.08 -9.12
N GLY A 507 -0.15 5.54 -9.16
CA GLY A 507 -1.07 5.71 -10.27
C GLY A 507 -0.67 4.88 -11.50
N GLU A 508 -1.49 4.94 -12.54
CA GLU A 508 -1.30 4.20 -13.78
C GLU A 508 -1.03 5.19 -14.93
N ALA A 509 0.22 5.26 -15.40
CA ALA A 509 0.62 6.12 -16.50
C ALA A 509 0.86 5.30 -17.77
N GLU A 510 0.12 5.56 -18.85
CA GLU A 510 0.36 4.87 -20.14
C GLU A 510 1.76 5.17 -20.74
N TRP A 511 2.34 6.32 -20.38
CA TRP A 511 3.69 6.72 -20.85
C TRP A 511 4.83 6.16 -19.99
N GLU A 512 4.54 5.60 -18.82
CA GLU A 512 5.54 4.92 -17.99
C GLU A 512 5.40 3.41 -18.18
N PRO A 513 6.39 2.74 -18.80
CA PRO A 513 6.31 1.31 -18.96
C PRO A 513 6.49 0.61 -17.60
N PRO A 514 5.83 -0.53 -17.37
CA PRO A 514 6.00 -1.29 -16.13
C PRO A 514 7.45 -1.71 -15.93
N GLU A 515 7.83 -1.85 -14.66
CA GLU A 515 9.20 -2.15 -14.24
C GLU A 515 9.26 -3.51 -13.53
N THR A 516 10.44 -4.13 -13.54
CA THR A 516 10.69 -5.39 -12.83
C THR A 516 11.88 -5.20 -11.90
N HIS A 517 11.74 -5.65 -10.65
CA HIS A 517 12.82 -5.67 -9.67
C HIS A 517 13.58 -6.99 -9.76
N ILE A 518 14.89 -6.95 -9.57
CA ILE A 518 15.77 -8.12 -9.67
C ILE A 518 16.72 -8.15 -8.48
N ALA A 519 16.83 -9.30 -7.83
CA ALA A 519 17.84 -9.60 -6.82
C ALA A 519 18.54 -10.93 -7.15
N TRP A 520 19.69 -11.18 -6.53
CA TRP A 520 20.46 -12.41 -6.70
C TRP A 520 20.72 -13.03 -5.34
N ARG A 521 20.40 -14.32 -5.18
CA ARG A 521 20.50 -15.02 -3.89
C ARG A 521 20.98 -16.46 -4.04
N GLU A 522 21.89 -16.85 -3.14
CA GLU A 522 22.40 -18.23 -3.04
C GLU A 522 21.34 -19.22 -2.56
N ASP A 523 20.31 -18.80 -1.83
CA ASP A 523 19.22 -19.70 -1.40
C ASP A 523 18.39 -20.21 -2.58
N VAL A 524 18.32 -19.45 -3.67
CA VAL A 524 17.71 -19.91 -4.92
C VAL A 524 18.60 -20.95 -5.62
N ASP A 525 19.91 -20.92 -5.39
CA ASP A 525 20.84 -21.95 -5.89
C ASP A 525 20.74 -23.26 -5.10
N VAL A 526 20.55 -23.19 -3.78
CA VAL A 526 20.62 -24.33 -2.86
C VAL A 526 19.24 -24.98 -2.62
N ILE A 527 18.18 -24.20 -2.41
CA ILE A 527 16.85 -24.70 -2.03
C ILE A 527 16.06 -25.07 -3.30
N LYS A 528 16.23 -26.32 -3.74
CA LYS A 528 15.59 -26.90 -4.92
C LYS A 528 14.86 -28.20 -4.56
N ASP A 529 13.94 -28.61 -5.43
CA ASP A 529 13.26 -29.92 -5.36
C ASP A 529 12.68 -30.25 -3.98
N GLU A 530 13.15 -31.32 -3.33
CA GLU A 530 12.64 -31.80 -2.04
C GLU A 530 12.82 -30.78 -0.91
N LEU A 531 13.86 -29.94 -0.96
CA LEU A 531 14.09 -28.88 0.03
C LEU A 531 13.03 -27.80 -0.03
N LEU A 532 12.37 -27.56 -1.18
CA LEU A 532 11.26 -26.60 -1.26
C LEU A 532 10.02 -27.05 -0.46
N ASN A 533 9.82 -28.36 -0.30
CA ASN A 533 8.72 -28.89 0.50
C ASN A 533 8.99 -28.72 2.00
N ALA A 534 10.25 -28.84 2.41
CA ALA A 534 10.67 -28.66 3.81
C ALA A 534 10.86 -27.18 4.20
N TYR A 535 11.29 -26.35 3.24
CA TYR A 535 11.64 -24.95 3.45
C TYR A 535 10.96 -24.06 2.39
N ALA A 536 9.73 -23.65 2.68
CA ALA A 536 8.95 -22.79 1.78
C ALA A 536 9.63 -21.42 1.59
N PRO A 537 9.76 -20.91 0.35
CA PRO A 537 10.38 -19.60 0.07
C PRO A 537 9.79 -18.44 0.87
N GLU A 538 8.49 -18.46 1.17
CA GLU A 538 7.82 -17.42 1.95
C GLU A 538 8.37 -17.30 3.37
N GLU A 539 8.69 -18.43 4.00
CA GLU A 539 9.28 -18.43 5.35
C GLU A 539 10.73 -18.00 5.32
N LEU A 540 11.47 -18.45 4.30
CA LEU A 540 12.86 -18.06 4.10
C LEU A 540 13.01 -16.55 3.92
N LEU A 541 12.15 -15.93 3.10
CA LEU A 541 12.13 -14.48 2.94
C LEU A 541 11.57 -13.74 4.17
N ALA A 542 10.74 -14.37 4.99
CA ALA A 542 10.29 -13.78 6.26
C ALA A 542 11.44 -13.71 7.28
N ASP A 543 12.25 -14.76 7.37
CA ASP A 543 13.38 -14.85 8.29
C ASP A 543 14.59 -14.04 7.78
N PHE A 544 14.80 -14.02 6.47
CA PHE A 544 15.88 -13.30 5.81
C PHE A 544 15.33 -12.47 4.63
N PRO A 545 14.69 -11.31 4.89
CA PRO A 545 14.10 -10.46 3.86
C PRO A 545 15.13 -9.81 2.93
N LEU A 546 14.71 -9.57 1.68
CA LEU A 546 15.47 -8.84 0.67
C LEU A 546 15.71 -7.38 1.07
N LYS A 547 16.92 -6.90 0.82
CA LYS A 547 17.35 -5.52 1.04
C LYS A 547 17.53 -4.76 -0.29
N PRO A 548 17.28 -3.45 -0.36
CA PRO A 548 17.45 -2.61 -1.54
C PRO A 548 18.84 -2.45 -2.07
N HIS A 549 19.89 -2.74 -1.30
CA HIS A 549 21.22 -2.83 -1.89
C HIS A 549 21.33 -4.07 -2.81
N GLU A 550 20.50 -5.09 -2.61
CA GLU A 550 20.38 -6.28 -3.48
C GLU A 550 19.59 -5.97 -4.76
N PHE A 551 18.64 -5.02 -4.71
CA PHE A 551 17.74 -4.74 -5.83
C PHE A 551 18.37 -3.92 -6.95
N LEU A 552 18.19 -4.42 -8.16
CA LEU A 552 18.21 -3.70 -9.42
C LEU A 552 16.77 -3.49 -9.91
N ARG A 553 16.50 -2.40 -10.64
CA ARG A 553 15.20 -2.14 -11.29
C ARG A 553 15.42 -1.76 -12.75
N ASP A 554 14.62 -2.26 -13.68
CA ASP A 554 14.66 -1.83 -15.10
C ASP A 554 13.27 -2.05 -15.71
N VAL A 555 13.03 -1.50 -16.89
CA VAL A 555 11.76 -1.66 -17.61
C VAL A 555 11.56 -3.14 -17.93
N SER A 556 10.36 -3.69 -17.67
CA SER A 556 10.07 -5.13 -17.77
C SER A 556 10.40 -5.70 -19.15
N SER A 557 10.18 -4.93 -20.23
CA SER A 557 10.54 -5.35 -21.58
C SER A 557 12.06 -5.51 -21.80
N ARG A 558 12.87 -4.66 -21.16
CA ARG A 558 14.34 -4.73 -21.20
C ARG A 558 14.86 -5.86 -20.31
N VAL A 559 14.23 -6.05 -19.15
CA VAL A 559 14.50 -7.18 -18.26
C VAL A 559 14.25 -8.48 -18.99
N LEU A 560 13.06 -8.66 -19.59
CA LEU A 560 12.72 -9.88 -20.34
C LEU A 560 13.75 -10.20 -21.42
N ASN A 561 14.17 -9.21 -22.22
CA ASN A 561 15.18 -9.40 -23.25
C ASN A 561 16.55 -9.84 -22.68
N LYS A 562 17.00 -9.18 -21.60
CA LYS A 562 18.28 -9.49 -20.95
C LYS A 562 18.24 -10.85 -20.24
N ILE A 563 17.14 -11.20 -19.56
CA ILE A 563 16.94 -12.51 -18.92
C ILE A 563 16.85 -13.62 -19.97
N ALA A 564 16.15 -13.41 -21.09
CA ALA A 564 16.13 -14.36 -22.19
C ALA A 564 17.55 -14.64 -22.73
N SER A 565 18.37 -13.58 -22.86
CA SER A 565 19.77 -13.70 -23.26
C SER A 565 20.62 -14.47 -22.23
N LEU A 566 20.43 -14.22 -20.94
CA LEU A 566 21.10 -14.94 -19.85
C LEU A 566 20.67 -16.41 -19.80
N ALA A 567 19.37 -16.69 -19.94
CA ALA A 567 18.81 -18.03 -19.97
C ALA A 567 19.35 -18.85 -21.15
N ALA A 568 19.50 -18.21 -22.32
CA ALA A 568 20.12 -18.83 -23.50
C ALA A 568 21.60 -19.14 -23.24
N ALA A 569 22.35 -18.19 -22.67
CA ALA A 569 23.79 -18.31 -22.41
C ALA A 569 24.17 -19.23 -21.22
N SER A 570 23.25 -19.48 -20.27
CA SER A 570 23.51 -20.32 -19.10
C SER A 570 23.87 -21.76 -19.50
N SER A 571 24.95 -22.30 -18.94
CA SER A 571 25.35 -23.70 -19.09
C SER A 571 24.46 -24.65 -18.28
N ASP A 572 23.90 -24.18 -17.16
CA ASP A 572 22.96 -24.94 -16.34
C ASP A 572 21.52 -24.54 -16.68
N LYS A 573 20.77 -25.51 -17.23
CA LYS A 573 19.36 -25.34 -17.62
C LYS A 573 18.38 -25.76 -16.52
N THR A 574 18.88 -26.31 -15.40
CA THR A 574 18.09 -26.72 -14.23
C THR A 574 17.86 -25.56 -13.25
N LEU A 575 18.57 -24.45 -13.43
CA LEU A 575 18.41 -23.27 -12.59
C LEU A 575 16.96 -22.77 -12.59
N SER A 576 16.46 -22.54 -11.37
CA SER A 576 15.15 -21.96 -11.12
C SER A 576 15.30 -20.56 -10.55
N MET A 577 14.24 -19.78 -10.64
CA MET A 577 14.11 -18.45 -10.03
C MET A 577 12.87 -18.41 -9.16
N TRP A 578 12.84 -17.49 -8.20
CA TRP A 578 11.62 -17.16 -7.47
C TRP A 578 11.04 -15.87 -8.04
N LEU A 579 9.80 -15.95 -8.51
CA LEU A 579 9.03 -14.81 -9.00
C LEU A 579 8.01 -14.42 -7.93
N ILE A 580 8.09 -13.18 -7.47
CA ILE A 580 7.17 -12.58 -6.51
C ILE A 580 6.33 -11.55 -7.29
N PRO A 581 5.16 -11.93 -7.80
CA PRO A 581 4.21 -10.99 -8.40
C PRO A 581 3.63 -10.06 -7.33
N GLU A 582 2.90 -9.03 -7.76
CA GLU A 582 2.29 -8.05 -6.83
C GLU A 582 1.31 -8.68 -5.82
N SER A 583 0.76 -9.87 -6.11
CA SER A 583 -0.08 -10.61 -5.16
C SER A 583 0.69 -11.18 -3.96
N GLY A 584 2.02 -11.22 -4.01
CA GLY A 584 2.89 -11.77 -2.97
C GLY A 584 3.01 -13.29 -2.94
N GLU A 585 2.32 -14.01 -3.82
CA GLU A 585 2.41 -15.47 -3.97
C GLU A 585 3.71 -15.85 -4.69
N ILE A 586 4.65 -16.51 -4.01
CA ILE A 586 5.94 -16.82 -4.62
C ILE A 586 5.79 -18.00 -5.57
N LYS A 587 6.21 -17.79 -6.83
CA LYS A 587 6.25 -18.84 -7.85
C LYS A 587 7.68 -19.25 -8.10
N VAL A 588 7.97 -20.55 -7.99
CA VAL A 588 9.24 -21.12 -8.43
C VAL A 588 9.14 -21.47 -9.92
N LEU A 589 9.96 -20.84 -10.75
CA LEU A 589 9.92 -21.00 -12.21
C LEU A 589 11.30 -21.38 -12.78
N PRO A 590 11.40 -22.29 -13.77
CA PRO A 590 12.66 -22.59 -14.41
C PRO A 590 13.12 -21.42 -15.30
N ILE A 591 14.42 -21.07 -15.26
CA ILE A 591 14.99 -19.99 -16.08
C ILE A 591 14.88 -20.30 -17.58
N SER A 592 14.95 -21.58 -17.96
CA SER A 592 14.79 -22.06 -19.34
C SER A 592 13.46 -21.65 -19.98
N ARG A 593 12.42 -21.35 -19.18
CA ARG A 593 11.12 -20.80 -19.64
C ARG A 593 11.27 -19.53 -20.47
N PHE A 594 12.28 -18.71 -20.20
CA PHE A 594 12.49 -17.44 -20.88
C PHE A 594 13.42 -17.54 -22.10
N ALA A 595 14.04 -18.71 -22.33
CA ALA A 595 14.98 -18.89 -23.42
C ALA A 595 14.32 -18.75 -24.81
N SER A 596 13.06 -19.20 -24.98
CA SER A 596 12.33 -19.08 -26.25
C SER A 596 12.17 -17.63 -26.72
N ALA A 597 12.06 -16.69 -25.77
CA ALA A 597 11.93 -15.27 -26.09
C ALA A 597 13.19 -14.70 -26.77
N PHE A 598 14.37 -15.28 -26.54
CA PHE A 598 15.64 -14.80 -27.11
C PHE A 598 15.63 -14.81 -28.64
N ASP A 599 15.19 -15.91 -29.24
CA ASP A 599 15.08 -16.04 -30.70
C ASP A 599 14.05 -15.06 -31.27
N ILE A 600 12.95 -14.83 -30.55
CA ILE A 600 11.88 -13.89 -30.94
C ILE A 600 12.36 -12.44 -30.88
N TYR A 601 13.18 -12.07 -29.90
CA TYR A 601 13.80 -10.74 -29.84
C TYR A 601 14.79 -10.52 -30.97
N SER A 602 15.57 -11.55 -31.33
CA SER A 602 16.59 -11.50 -32.38
C SER A 602 16.01 -11.28 -33.79
N LYS A 603 14.77 -11.72 -34.05
CA LYS A 603 14.08 -11.53 -35.35
C LYS A 603 13.65 -10.09 -35.66
N GLY A 604 13.59 -9.20 -34.65
CA GLY A 604 13.08 -7.83 -34.78
C GLY A 604 11.54 -7.74 -34.75
N SER A 605 11.00 -6.63 -34.23
CA SER A 605 9.56 -6.48 -33.90
C SER A 605 8.61 -6.61 -35.10
N SER A 606 9.04 -6.23 -36.30
CA SER A 606 8.24 -6.24 -37.54
C SER A 606 8.12 -7.62 -38.19
N LYS A 607 8.89 -8.62 -37.74
CA LYS A 607 8.94 -9.97 -38.34
C LYS A 607 8.32 -11.06 -37.45
N ARG A 608 7.74 -10.70 -36.30
CA ARG A 608 7.15 -11.64 -35.34
C ARG A 608 5.79 -12.12 -35.81
N THR A 609 5.51 -13.42 -35.66
CA THR A 609 4.15 -13.94 -35.88
C THR A 609 3.18 -13.47 -34.79
N PRO A 610 1.86 -13.49 -35.01
CA PRO A 610 0.86 -13.20 -33.97
C PRO A 610 1.00 -14.09 -32.73
N GLU A 611 1.42 -15.35 -32.91
CA GLU A 611 1.65 -16.32 -31.85
C GLU A 611 2.89 -15.96 -31.03
N GLU A 612 4.03 -15.68 -31.68
CA GLU A 612 5.27 -15.25 -31.02
C GLU A 612 5.06 -13.94 -30.25
N LYS A 613 4.25 -13.02 -30.81
CA LYS A 613 3.88 -11.78 -30.12
C LYS A 613 3.07 -12.06 -28.86
N ARG A 614 2.08 -12.95 -28.92
CA ARG A 614 1.27 -13.34 -27.75
C ARG A 614 2.11 -14.03 -26.68
N GLU A 615 3.08 -14.86 -27.06
CA GLU A 615 3.99 -15.53 -26.13
C GLU A 615 4.85 -14.50 -25.37
N VAL A 616 5.50 -13.58 -26.09
CA VAL A 616 6.31 -12.51 -25.48
C VAL A 616 5.46 -11.59 -24.62
N ASP A 617 4.27 -11.21 -25.08
CA ASP A 617 3.35 -10.36 -24.30
C ASP A 617 2.88 -11.07 -23.02
N ALA A 618 2.69 -12.40 -23.05
CA ALA A 618 2.34 -13.19 -21.87
C ALA A 618 3.50 -13.31 -20.86
N LEU A 619 4.71 -13.58 -21.33
CA LEU A 619 5.92 -13.61 -20.47
C LEU A 619 6.22 -12.23 -19.88
N LYS A 620 6.03 -11.18 -20.68
CA LYS A 620 6.17 -9.79 -20.23
C LYS A 620 5.17 -9.51 -19.12
N ALA A 621 3.88 -9.76 -19.35
CA ALA A 621 2.84 -9.54 -18.35
C ALA A 621 3.02 -10.36 -17.06
N GLU A 622 3.74 -11.49 -17.11
CA GLU A 622 4.05 -12.31 -15.93
C GLU A 622 5.11 -11.65 -15.02
N ILE A 623 6.00 -10.80 -15.56
CA ILE A 623 7.08 -10.15 -14.80
C ILE A 623 6.87 -8.65 -14.57
N GLU A 624 5.81 -8.06 -15.14
CA GLU A 624 5.42 -6.66 -14.91
C GLU A 624 5.12 -6.43 -13.43
N ASP A 625 5.72 -5.39 -12.85
CA ASP A 625 5.58 -4.98 -11.45
C ASP A 625 5.90 -6.09 -10.43
N ALA A 626 6.68 -7.09 -10.86
CA ALA A 626 7.12 -8.22 -10.06
C ALA A 626 8.56 -8.06 -9.56
N THR A 627 8.91 -8.86 -8.54
CA THR A 627 10.27 -9.06 -8.08
C THR A 627 10.77 -10.44 -8.50
N MET A 628 11.88 -10.48 -9.24
CA MET A 628 12.57 -11.71 -9.64
C MET A 628 13.80 -11.92 -8.74
N ILE A 629 13.85 -13.03 -8.02
CA ILE A 629 15.05 -13.46 -7.30
C ILE A 629 15.73 -14.53 -8.15
N LEU A 630 16.89 -14.17 -8.68
CA LEU A 630 17.71 -15.01 -9.53
C LEU A 630 18.71 -15.80 -8.68
N PRO A 631 19.12 -17.00 -9.12
CA PRO A 631 20.26 -17.70 -8.55
C PRO A 631 21.53 -16.85 -8.69
N ALA A 632 22.34 -16.80 -7.64
CA ALA A 632 23.62 -16.10 -7.64
C ALA A 632 24.58 -16.66 -8.72
N SER A 633 24.52 -17.98 -8.97
CA SER A 633 25.29 -18.68 -10.01
C SER A 633 24.99 -18.21 -11.44
N LEU A 634 23.81 -17.62 -11.71
CA LEU A 634 23.43 -17.16 -13.04
C LEU A 634 24.30 -15.99 -13.54
N GLY A 635 24.84 -15.18 -12.63
CA GLY A 635 25.58 -13.98 -12.98
C GLY A 635 24.68 -12.86 -13.54
N GLY A 636 25.27 -12.04 -14.42
CA GLY A 636 24.52 -11.11 -15.25
C GLY A 636 24.50 -9.65 -14.79
N ILE A 637 25.45 -9.22 -13.94
CA ILE A 637 25.56 -7.83 -13.50
C ILE A 637 26.93 -7.21 -13.83
N LYS A 638 26.93 -5.99 -14.36
CA LYS A 638 28.16 -5.23 -14.72
C LYS A 638 27.99 -3.76 -14.37
N LYS A 639 28.89 -3.20 -13.53
CA LYS A 639 28.80 -1.82 -13.02
C LYS A 639 27.41 -1.48 -12.42
N GLY A 640 26.79 -2.46 -11.76
CA GLY A 640 25.47 -2.32 -11.16
C GLY A 640 24.30 -2.38 -12.16
N LEU A 641 24.53 -2.66 -13.44
CA LEU A 641 23.49 -2.79 -14.47
C LEU A 641 23.34 -4.24 -14.92
N LEU A 642 22.10 -4.65 -15.25
CA LEU A 642 21.82 -5.97 -15.81
C LEU A 642 22.48 -6.10 -17.19
N SER A 643 23.30 -7.13 -17.38
CA SER A 643 24.15 -7.34 -18.55
C SER A 643 24.31 -8.83 -18.86
N ALA A 644 24.04 -9.22 -20.11
CA ALA A 644 24.25 -10.60 -20.58
C ALA A 644 25.73 -10.98 -20.68
N GLU A 645 26.64 -9.99 -20.78
CA GLU A 645 28.10 -10.21 -20.90
C GLU A 645 28.75 -10.80 -19.64
N SER A 646 28.02 -10.87 -18.53
CA SER A 646 28.51 -11.34 -17.24
C SER A 646 27.82 -12.63 -16.79
N ALA A 647 27.26 -13.40 -17.74
CA ALA A 647 26.66 -14.71 -17.47
C ALA A 647 27.65 -15.67 -16.81
N GLY A 648 27.21 -16.38 -15.77
CA GLY A 648 28.03 -17.34 -15.02
C GLY A 648 29.14 -16.74 -14.13
N ASN A 649 29.27 -15.40 -14.08
CA ASN A 649 30.18 -14.75 -13.14
C ASN A 649 29.46 -14.47 -11.82
N SER A 650 29.69 -15.33 -10.82
CA SER A 650 28.98 -15.33 -9.53
C SER A 650 29.70 -14.57 -8.41
N ASP A 651 30.95 -14.15 -8.60
CA ASP A 651 31.85 -13.74 -7.50
C ASP A 651 31.36 -12.56 -6.65
N VAL A 652 30.32 -11.83 -7.08
CA VAL A 652 29.81 -10.62 -6.40
C VAL A 652 28.30 -10.40 -6.59
N THR A 653 27.54 -11.47 -6.90
CA THR A 653 26.11 -11.36 -7.23
C THR A 653 25.22 -11.33 -5.99
N ASP A 654 25.36 -12.30 -5.08
CA ASP A 654 24.69 -12.23 -3.78
C ASP A 654 25.40 -11.21 -2.88
N VAL A 655 24.64 -10.21 -2.45
CA VAL A 655 25.12 -9.09 -1.65
C VAL A 655 24.33 -8.93 -0.36
N SER A 656 23.57 -9.96 0.02
CA SER A 656 22.66 -9.93 1.16
C SER A 656 23.37 -9.86 2.53
N GLU A 657 24.70 -10.06 2.56
CA GLU A 657 25.56 -10.10 3.77
C GLU A 657 26.41 -8.83 4.02
N ILE A 658 26.28 -7.78 3.20
CA ILE A 658 27.22 -6.63 3.18
C ILE A 658 27.27 -5.78 4.47
N GLU A 659 26.31 -5.94 5.38
CA GLU A 659 26.16 -5.05 6.55
C GLU A 659 26.79 -5.57 7.85
N ASN A 660 27.54 -6.69 7.84
CA ASN A 660 28.07 -7.36 9.07
C ASN A 660 27.00 -7.74 10.12
N MET A 661 25.72 -7.54 9.80
CA MET A 661 24.58 -7.73 10.71
C MET A 661 23.91 -9.09 10.52
N ARG A 662 24.06 -9.71 9.34
CA ARG A 662 23.54 -11.03 9.02
C ARG A 662 24.57 -11.78 8.19
N LEU A 663 24.62 -13.08 8.39
CA LEU A 663 25.61 -13.97 7.79
C LEU A 663 24.97 -15.33 7.52
N ARG A 664 25.31 -15.99 6.42
CA ARG A 664 24.96 -17.40 6.20
C ARG A 664 26.24 -18.21 6.09
N ILE A 665 26.32 -19.30 6.85
CA ILE A 665 27.51 -20.16 6.90
C ILE A 665 27.13 -21.62 6.76
N HIS A 666 27.99 -22.41 6.13
CA HIS A 666 27.86 -23.87 6.12
C HIS A 666 28.61 -24.47 7.32
N ALA A 667 28.03 -25.49 7.94
CA ALA A 667 28.56 -26.20 9.09
C ALA A 667 28.24 -27.71 9.02
N PRO A 668 29.04 -28.58 9.70
CA PRO A 668 28.75 -30.01 9.80
C PRO A 668 27.60 -30.34 10.76
N THR A 669 27.33 -29.48 11.75
CA THR A 669 26.30 -29.63 12.77
C THR A 669 25.29 -28.47 12.73
N PRO A 670 24.08 -28.62 13.32
CA PRO A 670 23.11 -27.53 13.37
C PRO A 670 23.46 -26.43 14.39
N ASP A 671 24.56 -26.58 15.13
CA ASP A 671 25.03 -25.65 16.16
C ASP A 671 25.88 -24.52 15.58
N ILE A 672 25.82 -23.33 16.19
CA ILE A 672 26.64 -22.18 15.79
C ILE A 672 28.10 -22.45 16.14
N PRO A 673 29.06 -22.41 15.19
CA PRO A 673 30.47 -22.58 15.50
C PRO A 673 30.99 -21.49 16.45
N GLU A 674 31.91 -21.85 17.36
CA GLU A 674 32.44 -20.97 18.42
C GLU A 674 32.85 -19.56 17.95
N PRO A 675 33.54 -19.36 16.80
CA PRO A 675 33.93 -18.02 16.32
C PRO A 675 32.74 -17.07 16.09
N TYR A 676 31.55 -17.61 15.80
CA TYR A 676 30.34 -16.84 15.53
C TYR A 676 29.43 -16.75 16.75
N ALA A 677 29.46 -17.75 17.64
CA ALA A 677 28.58 -17.86 18.80
C ALA A 677 28.65 -16.64 19.74
N GLU A 678 29.80 -15.97 19.86
CA GLU A 678 29.93 -14.74 20.66
C GLU A 678 29.19 -13.53 20.07
N ARG A 679 29.16 -13.42 18.74
CA ARG A 679 28.71 -12.23 18.02
C ARG A 679 27.36 -12.39 17.34
N TYR A 680 26.92 -13.62 17.10
CA TYR A 680 25.74 -13.94 16.31
C TYR A 680 24.81 -14.92 17.03
N ARG A 681 23.53 -14.94 16.63
CA ARG A 681 22.51 -15.90 17.05
C ARG A 681 21.92 -16.60 15.83
N LEU A 682 21.43 -17.82 16.02
CA LEU A 682 20.79 -18.62 14.96
C LEU A 682 19.39 -18.06 14.67
N ILE A 683 19.14 -17.74 13.40
CA ILE A 683 17.82 -17.43 12.85
C ILE A 683 17.16 -18.73 12.38
N ARG A 684 17.85 -19.46 11.49
CA ARG A 684 17.38 -20.67 10.85
C ARG A 684 18.54 -21.63 10.60
N SER A 685 18.27 -22.93 10.74
CA SER A 685 19.14 -24.02 10.33
C SER A 685 18.46 -24.78 9.20
N ILE A 686 19.17 -25.01 8.10
CA ILE A 686 18.69 -25.76 6.93
C ILE A 686 19.59 -26.98 6.76
N ASP A 687 19.04 -28.18 6.88
CA ASP A 687 19.74 -29.40 6.47
C ASP A 687 19.65 -29.53 4.95
N THR A 688 20.78 -29.35 4.26
CA THR A 688 20.82 -29.37 2.78
C THR A 688 20.89 -30.79 2.20
N LYS A 689 20.94 -31.84 3.04
CA LYS A 689 21.07 -33.25 2.63
C LYS A 689 19.99 -34.16 3.21
N SER A 690 18.87 -33.59 3.69
CA SER A 690 17.78 -34.38 4.27
C SER A 690 17.20 -35.35 3.22
N GLY A 691 17.48 -36.66 3.35
CA GLY A 691 16.96 -37.70 2.45
C GLY A 691 18.03 -38.60 1.79
N GLU A 692 19.31 -38.23 1.86
CA GLU A 692 20.42 -39.09 1.41
C GLU A 692 20.78 -40.13 2.51
N GLU A 693 21.11 -41.38 2.14
CA GLU A 693 21.56 -42.41 3.09
C GLU A 693 22.76 -41.88 3.90
N GLU A 694 22.77 -42.11 5.22
CA GLU A 694 23.81 -41.64 6.13
C GLU A 694 25.17 -42.26 5.76
N ASP A 695 25.93 -41.59 4.89
CA ASP A 695 27.37 -41.81 4.82
C ASP A 695 27.96 -41.32 6.17
N GLU A 696 28.61 -42.21 6.93
CA GLU A 696 29.21 -41.97 8.26
C GLU A 696 30.34 -40.91 8.29
N THR A 697 30.48 -40.10 7.25
CA THR A 697 31.42 -38.97 7.20
C THR A 697 30.68 -37.64 7.42
N GLU A 698 31.05 -36.90 8.46
CA GLU A 698 30.55 -35.54 8.72
C GLU A 698 30.85 -34.62 7.53
N SER A 699 29.89 -34.50 6.60
CA SER A 699 29.99 -33.58 5.48
C SER A 699 30.08 -32.15 6.04
N PRO A 700 31.19 -31.41 5.82
CA PRO A 700 31.42 -30.10 6.43
C PRO A 700 30.41 -29.02 6.00
N ARG A 701 29.55 -29.32 5.02
CA ARG A 701 28.49 -28.44 4.51
C ARG A 701 27.06 -29.00 4.65
N ARG A 702 26.81 -29.92 5.59
CA ARG A 702 25.47 -30.50 5.79
C ARG A 702 24.42 -29.48 6.21
N TYR A 703 24.74 -28.62 7.16
CA TYR A 703 23.83 -27.59 7.64
C TYR A 703 24.21 -26.22 7.09
N TRP A 704 23.22 -25.47 6.66
CA TRP A 704 23.35 -24.08 6.29
C TRP A 704 22.67 -23.21 7.35
N LEU A 705 23.50 -22.51 8.13
CA LEU A 705 23.10 -21.74 9.29
C LEU A 705 22.96 -20.27 8.92
N TRP A 706 21.78 -19.72 9.15
CA TRP A 706 21.48 -18.31 8.94
C TRP A 706 21.56 -17.59 10.27
N LEU A 707 22.41 -16.57 10.34
CA LEU A 707 22.82 -15.93 11.57
C LEU A 707 22.52 -14.42 11.56
N GLU A 708 22.22 -13.86 12.72
CA GLU A 708 22.06 -12.41 12.93
C GLU A 708 22.95 -11.94 14.08
N ALA A 709 23.57 -10.77 13.94
CA ALA A 709 24.44 -10.21 14.95
C ALA A 709 23.65 -9.94 16.25
N LYS A 710 24.21 -10.34 17.40
CA LYS A 710 23.63 -10.09 18.73
C LYS A 710 23.52 -8.59 19.06
N LYS A 711 24.35 -7.75 18.42
CA LYS A 711 24.29 -6.28 18.49
C LYS A 711 23.29 -5.66 17.51
N ALA A 712 22.70 -6.45 16.61
CA ALA A 712 21.61 -5.95 15.81
C ALA A 712 20.49 -5.53 16.75
N LEU A 713 20.05 -4.27 16.64
CA LEU A 713 18.97 -3.67 17.44
C LEU A 713 17.63 -4.44 17.34
N ASN A 714 17.57 -5.48 16.51
CA ASN A 714 16.54 -6.51 16.50
C ASN A 714 16.66 -7.41 17.76
N ALA A 715 16.30 -6.91 18.93
CA ALA A 715 16.15 -7.75 20.12
C ALA A 715 14.82 -8.53 20.05
N GLU A 716 14.69 -9.50 19.13
CA GLU A 716 13.52 -10.39 19.09
C GLU A 716 13.70 -11.65 19.94
N ARG A 717 14.95 -12.01 20.27
CA ARG A 717 15.24 -13.14 21.15
C ARG A 717 16.47 -12.81 21.98
N ARG A 718 16.30 -12.08 23.09
CA ARG A 718 17.06 -12.46 24.29
C ARG A 718 16.33 -13.70 24.79
N THR A 719 16.79 -14.89 24.40
CA THR A 719 16.40 -16.09 25.13
C THR A 719 16.75 -15.80 26.59
N ALA A 720 15.75 -15.84 27.46
CA ALA A 720 15.99 -15.77 28.88
C ALA A 720 17.07 -16.82 29.19
N GLN A 721 18.16 -16.41 29.83
CA GLN A 721 19.22 -17.34 30.21
C GLN A 721 18.71 -18.39 31.21
N HIS A 722 17.56 -18.12 31.84
CA HIS A 722 16.89 -18.96 32.81
C HIS A 722 15.42 -19.21 32.41
N PRO A 723 14.83 -20.34 32.82
CA PRO A 723 13.39 -20.57 32.73
C PRO A 723 12.60 -19.44 33.39
N GLU A 724 11.50 -19.02 32.77
CA GLU A 724 10.60 -17.96 33.25
C GLU A 724 9.21 -18.57 33.46
N THR A 725 8.67 -18.41 34.68
CA THR A 725 7.34 -18.94 34.99
C THR A 725 6.26 -18.13 34.27
N LEU A 726 5.12 -18.76 34.01
CA LEU A 726 3.98 -18.08 33.39
C LEU A 726 3.48 -16.93 34.26
N ALA A 727 3.43 -17.13 35.58
CA ALA A 727 2.95 -16.13 36.53
C ALA A 727 3.85 -14.88 36.56
N ASP A 728 5.18 -15.05 36.60
CA ASP A 728 6.12 -13.92 36.63
C ASP A 728 6.04 -13.11 35.32
N HIS A 729 6.00 -13.78 34.17
CA HIS A 729 5.85 -13.13 32.86
C HIS A 729 4.54 -12.33 32.77
N THR A 730 3.43 -12.90 33.27
CA THR A 730 2.13 -12.23 33.32
C THR A 730 2.16 -10.99 34.21
N GLU A 731 2.76 -11.04 35.41
CA GLU A 731 2.86 -9.87 36.30
C GLU A 731 3.61 -8.70 35.63
N VAL A 732 4.73 -9.00 34.95
CA VAL A 732 5.50 -7.99 34.21
C VAL A 732 4.69 -7.44 33.03
N THR A 733 4.00 -8.31 32.28
CA THR A 733 3.17 -7.90 31.13
C THR A 733 2.03 -6.98 31.58
N ILE A 734 1.38 -7.27 32.71
CA ILE A 734 0.35 -6.42 33.33
C ILE A 734 0.94 -5.04 33.69
N ALA A 735 2.10 -5.02 34.34
CA ALA A 735 2.75 -3.77 34.75
C ALA A 735 3.09 -2.89 33.53
N ASN A 736 3.61 -3.49 32.47
CA ASN A 736 3.91 -2.79 31.21
C ASN A 736 2.64 -2.29 30.52
N ALA A 737 1.60 -3.12 30.44
CA ALA A 737 0.31 -2.75 29.86
C ALA A 737 -0.33 -1.58 30.61
N ALA A 738 -0.29 -1.58 31.95
CA ALA A 738 -0.80 -0.49 32.78
C ALA A 738 -0.06 0.83 32.52
N ALA A 739 1.28 0.79 32.43
CA ALA A 739 2.09 1.97 32.13
C ALA A 739 1.79 2.54 30.73
N ILE A 740 1.65 1.66 29.72
CA ILE A 740 1.27 2.06 28.35
C ILE A 740 -0.13 2.67 28.34
N ALA A 741 -1.10 2.03 29.00
CA ALA A 741 -2.48 2.49 29.10
C ALA A 741 -2.57 3.88 29.71
N GLU A 742 -1.83 4.14 30.79
CA GLU A 742 -1.83 5.43 31.48
C GLU A 742 -1.39 6.58 30.56
N LYS A 743 -0.38 6.34 29.70
CA LYS A 743 0.19 7.36 28.80
C LYS A 743 -0.65 7.60 27.55
N LEU A 744 -1.33 6.58 27.02
CA LEU A 744 -1.91 6.62 25.68
C LEU A 744 -3.42 6.54 25.63
N LEU A 745 -4.06 5.89 26.58
CA LEU A 745 -5.50 5.73 26.57
C LEU A 745 -6.16 6.87 27.37
N PRO A 746 -7.32 7.38 26.92
CA PRO A 746 -8.04 8.40 27.67
C PRO A 746 -8.40 7.90 29.08
N ALA A 747 -8.69 8.82 29.99
CA ALA A 747 -9.30 8.45 31.25
C ALA A 747 -10.71 7.89 31.00
N PRO A 748 -11.23 7.00 31.87
CA PRO A 748 -12.58 6.48 31.73
C PRO A 748 -13.62 7.60 31.80
N THR A 749 -14.58 7.59 30.88
CA THR A 749 -15.74 8.49 30.87
C THR A 749 -17.00 7.68 31.14
N ASP A 750 -17.95 8.22 31.89
CA ASP A 750 -19.22 7.54 32.18
C ASP A 750 -19.94 7.16 30.88
N GLY A 751 -20.26 5.86 30.73
CA GLY A 751 -20.98 5.32 29.57
C GLY A 751 -20.10 4.84 28.41
N GLU A 752 -18.78 5.05 28.45
CA GLU A 752 -17.83 4.53 27.45
C GLU A 752 -17.02 3.33 27.99
N PRO A 753 -16.54 2.41 27.12
CA PRO A 753 -15.70 1.30 27.57
C PRO A 753 -14.38 1.82 28.16
N ASP A 754 -13.99 1.28 29.32
CA ASP A 754 -12.70 1.61 29.93
C ASP A 754 -11.58 0.83 29.23
N LEU A 755 -11.00 1.47 28.19
CA LEU A 755 -9.92 0.89 27.40
C LEU A 755 -8.67 0.58 28.24
N ARG A 756 -8.42 1.33 29.33
CA ARG A 756 -7.27 1.07 30.21
C ARG A 756 -7.46 -0.26 30.92
N ARG A 757 -8.64 -0.46 31.51
CA ARG A 757 -9.02 -1.72 32.15
C ARG A 757 -9.02 -2.89 31.15
N CYS A 758 -9.54 -2.69 29.94
CA CYS A 758 -9.52 -3.73 28.91
C CYS A 758 -8.09 -4.16 28.54
N LEU A 759 -7.16 -3.22 28.35
CA LEU A 759 -5.78 -3.56 28.00
C LEU A 759 -5.09 -4.35 29.14
N ILE A 760 -5.32 -3.95 30.39
CA ILE A 760 -4.78 -4.63 31.58
C ILE A 760 -5.36 -6.04 31.72
N ALA A 761 -6.68 -6.20 31.59
CA ALA A 761 -7.33 -7.50 31.64
C ALA A 761 -6.89 -8.42 30.49
N ALA A 762 -6.68 -7.88 29.29
CA ALA A 762 -6.13 -8.66 28.18
C ALA A 762 -4.69 -9.11 28.46
N ALA A 763 -3.84 -8.26 29.04
CA ALA A 763 -2.49 -8.63 29.45
C ALA A 763 -2.46 -9.77 30.46
N GLU A 764 -3.40 -9.79 31.41
CA GLU A 764 -3.55 -10.88 32.37
C GLU A 764 -3.96 -12.20 31.72
N LEU A 765 -4.89 -12.16 30.75
CA LEU A 765 -5.56 -13.34 30.22
C LEU A 765 -4.92 -13.92 28.95
N HIS A 766 -4.03 -13.18 28.26
CA HIS A 766 -3.59 -13.55 26.91
C HIS A 766 -2.87 -14.89 26.81
N ASP A 767 -2.28 -15.33 27.91
CA ASP A 767 -1.32 -16.43 27.96
C ASP A 767 -1.84 -17.67 28.70
N LEU A 768 -3.10 -17.66 29.16
CA LEU A 768 -3.72 -18.80 29.87
C LEU A 768 -3.62 -20.11 29.07
N GLY A 769 -3.74 -20.01 27.74
CA GLY A 769 -3.53 -21.06 26.75
C GLY A 769 -2.20 -21.79 26.81
N LYS A 770 -1.18 -21.23 27.47
CA LYS A 770 0.11 -21.90 27.66
C LYS A 770 0.04 -23.03 28.69
N ASN A 771 -1.01 -23.06 29.53
CA ASN A 771 -1.25 -24.13 30.50
C ASN A 771 -1.84 -25.40 29.84
N ARG A 772 -1.20 -25.87 28.75
CA ARG A 772 -1.55 -27.10 28.02
C ARG A 772 -0.34 -28.00 28.01
N ARG A 773 -0.56 -29.30 28.24
CA ARG A 773 0.51 -30.30 28.25
C ARG A 773 1.31 -30.28 26.94
N GLN A 774 0.62 -30.23 25.82
CA GLN A 774 1.20 -30.25 24.48
C GLN A 774 2.07 -29.00 24.25
N TRP A 775 1.55 -27.82 24.60
CA TRP A 775 2.30 -26.57 24.49
C TRP A 775 3.57 -26.57 25.37
N GLN A 776 3.46 -26.99 26.63
CA GLN A 776 4.58 -27.03 27.58
C GLN A 776 5.64 -28.05 27.15
N PHE A 777 5.23 -29.22 26.68
CA PHE A 777 6.15 -30.22 26.11
C PHE A 777 6.80 -29.71 24.83
N GLY A 778 6.07 -28.93 24.00
CA GLY A 778 6.57 -28.30 22.79
C GLY A 778 7.72 -27.33 23.04
N ILE A 779 7.68 -26.57 24.14
CA ILE A 779 8.80 -25.71 24.58
C ILE A 779 9.89 -26.45 25.36
N GLY A 780 9.78 -27.78 25.52
CA GLY A 780 10.77 -28.60 26.23
C GLY A 780 10.59 -28.67 27.76
N ASN A 781 9.46 -28.21 28.31
CA ASN A 781 9.18 -28.31 29.74
C ASN A 781 8.69 -29.71 30.13
N THR A 782 9.63 -30.61 30.44
CA THR A 782 9.32 -31.99 30.87
C THR A 782 8.82 -32.10 32.31
N THR A 783 8.92 -31.03 33.11
CA THR A 783 8.53 -30.98 34.53
C THR A 783 7.13 -30.42 34.76
N TYR A 784 6.38 -30.18 33.68
CA TYR A 784 5.05 -29.57 33.72
C TYR A 784 4.03 -30.37 34.56
N ASP A 785 3.39 -29.67 35.51
CA ASP A 785 2.21 -30.11 36.26
C ASP A 785 1.17 -28.97 36.27
N SER A 786 0.01 -29.19 35.65
CA SER A 786 -1.05 -28.17 35.55
C SER A 786 -1.61 -27.72 36.92
N ALA A 787 -1.39 -28.49 37.99
CA ALA A 787 -1.82 -28.15 39.34
C ALA A 787 -0.81 -27.27 40.11
N ARG A 788 0.41 -27.08 39.59
CA ARG A 788 1.52 -26.38 40.26
C ARG A 788 2.01 -25.21 39.41
N GLN A 789 1.63 -23.99 39.79
CA GLN A 789 1.94 -22.78 39.02
C GLN A 789 3.44 -22.57 38.78
N GLU A 790 4.29 -22.96 39.75
CA GLU A 790 5.74 -22.87 39.66
C GLU A 790 6.36 -23.76 38.57
N THR A 791 5.60 -24.73 38.06
CA THR A 791 6.04 -25.64 36.99
C THR A 791 5.56 -25.21 35.60
N ILE A 792 4.66 -24.24 35.52
CA ILE A 792 4.09 -23.74 34.26
C ILE A 792 5.00 -22.63 33.76
N LEU A 793 5.62 -22.82 32.60
CA LEU A 793 6.60 -21.88 32.07
C LEU A 793 5.99 -21.02 30.96
N ALA A 794 6.33 -19.74 30.94
CA ALA A 794 6.18 -18.92 29.74
C ALA A 794 7.31 -19.19 28.74
N LYS A 795 8.52 -19.50 29.24
CA LYS A 795 9.71 -19.82 28.44
C LYS A 795 10.61 -20.80 29.19
N SER A 796 11.20 -21.77 28.49
CA SER A 796 12.10 -22.79 29.06
C SER A 796 13.59 -22.41 29.10
N GLY A 797 13.96 -21.27 28.51
CA GLY A 797 15.33 -20.73 28.52
C GLY A 797 16.25 -21.28 27.42
N GLY A 798 17.57 -21.26 27.65
CA GLY A 798 18.63 -21.58 26.67
C GLY A 798 18.68 -23.04 26.16
N ALA A 799 17.83 -23.93 26.68
CA ALA A 799 17.73 -25.33 26.29
C ALA A 799 16.41 -25.63 25.53
N MET A 800 15.90 -24.68 24.74
CA MET A 800 14.79 -24.96 23.83
C MET A 800 15.23 -25.94 22.74
N HIS A 801 15.03 -27.23 22.99
CA HIS A 801 14.98 -28.26 21.96
C HIS A 801 13.51 -28.47 21.58
N PRO A 802 12.97 -27.76 20.58
CA PRO A 802 11.60 -27.99 20.14
C PRO A 802 11.44 -29.45 19.72
N ARG A 803 10.68 -30.22 20.49
CA ARG A 803 10.53 -31.66 20.27
C ARG A 803 9.47 -32.00 19.22
N ASN A 804 8.51 -31.11 18.99
CA ASN A 804 7.43 -31.27 18.02
C ASN A 804 7.32 -30.00 17.16
N LEU A 805 7.96 -30.01 15.98
CA LEU A 805 7.87 -28.93 14.98
C LEU A 805 6.54 -28.95 14.20
N THR A 806 5.68 -29.94 14.43
CA THR A 806 4.48 -30.24 13.62
C THR A 806 3.14 -29.97 14.32
N GLU A 807 3.12 -29.47 15.56
CA GLU A 807 1.87 -29.20 16.30
C GLU A 807 1.28 -27.81 15.95
N ASN A 808 0.01 -27.78 15.51
CA ASN A 808 -0.70 -26.55 15.08
C ASN A 808 -1.44 -25.82 16.22
N TYR A 809 -1.36 -26.30 17.46
CA TYR A 809 -2.08 -25.71 18.60
C TYR A 809 -1.65 -24.25 18.85
N ARG A 810 -2.63 -23.37 19.09
CA ARG A 810 -2.41 -21.94 19.38
C ARG A 810 -2.90 -21.60 20.78
N HIS A 811 -1.98 -21.17 21.64
CA HIS A 811 -2.32 -20.74 23.00
C HIS A 811 -3.33 -19.59 23.02
N GLU A 812 -3.32 -18.69 22.05
CA GLU A 812 -4.28 -17.58 21.96
C GLU A 812 -5.73 -18.09 21.83
N PHE A 813 -5.93 -19.22 21.12
CA PHE A 813 -7.23 -19.87 20.99
C PHE A 813 -7.67 -20.55 22.30
N GLY A 814 -6.74 -21.19 23.01
CA GLY A 814 -7.00 -21.72 24.35
C GLY A 814 -7.28 -20.61 25.38
N SER A 815 -6.55 -19.50 25.31
CA SER A 815 -6.71 -18.36 26.22
C SER A 815 -8.10 -17.74 26.12
N ILE A 816 -8.66 -17.58 24.91
CA ILE A 816 -10.03 -17.09 24.76
C ILE A 816 -11.09 -18.09 25.23
N ALA A 817 -10.79 -19.39 25.26
CA ALA A 817 -11.67 -20.40 25.84
C ALA A 817 -11.70 -20.34 27.38
N ASP A 818 -10.56 -20.03 28.00
CA ASP A 818 -10.42 -19.97 29.46
C ASP A 818 -10.81 -18.60 30.05
N ALA A 819 -10.62 -17.51 29.30
CA ALA A 819 -10.86 -16.14 29.77
C ALA A 819 -12.22 -15.92 30.48
N PRO A 820 -13.35 -16.51 30.01
CA PRO A 820 -14.64 -16.37 30.69
C PRO A 820 -14.70 -16.91 32.12
N ALA A 821 -13.77 -17.78 32.52
CA ALA A 821 -13.69 -18.32 33.88
C ALA A 821 -12.99 -17.37 34.88
N SER A 822 -12.32 -16.31 34.40
CA SER A 822 -11.67 -15.32 35.28
C SER A 822 -12.67 -14.36 35.93
N ALA A 823 -12.45 -14.06 37.22
CA ALA A 823 -13.27 -13.10 37.97
C ALA A 823 -13.20 -11.68 37.37
N ASP A 824 -12.03 -11.27 36.89
CA ASP A 824 -11.81 -9.95 36.29
C ASP A 824 -12.55 -9.80 34.95
N PHE A 825 -12.76 -10.90 34.22
CA PHE A 825 -13.57 -10.91 33.01
C PHE A 825 -15.08 -10.77 33.29
N ALA A 826 -15.57 -11.39 34.37
CA ALA A 826 -16.98 -11.36 34.73
C ALA A 826 -17.48 -9.92 35.04
N GLY A 827 -16.60 -9.06 35.55
CA GLY A 827 -16.90 -7.65 35.89
C GLY A 827 -16.94 -6.67 34.71
N LEU A 828 -16.66 -7.12 33.48
CA LEU A 828 -16.65 -6.30 32.27
C LEU A 828 -18.04 -6.20 31.61
N THR A 829 -18.31 -5.07 30.95
CA THR A 829 -19.47 -4.91 30.05
C THR A 829 -19.34 -5.78 28.79
N SER A 830 -20.41 -5.92 28.01
CA SER A 830 -20.40 -6.73 26.78
C SER A 830 -19.34 -6.28 25.77
N ILE A 831 -19.22 -4.98 25.52
CA ILE A 831 -18.23 -4.43 24.59
C ILE A 831 -16.80 -4.58 25.13
N GLU A 832 -16.59 -4.43 26.44
CA GLU A 832 -15.28 -4.61 27.05
C GLU A 832 -14.81 -6.07 27.01
N ARG A 833 -15.73 -7.02 27.17
CA ARG A 833 -15.47 -8.45 26.97
C ARG A 833 -15.04 -8.74 25.52
N ASP A 834 -15.75 -8.15 24.55
CA ASP A 834 -15.39 -8.28 23.13
C ASP A 834 -13.96 -7.74 22.89
N ILE A 835 -13.64 -6.55 23.41
CA ILE A 835 -12.29 -5.96 23.30
C ILE A 835 -11.25 -6.91 23.90
N VAL A 836 -11.42 -7.34 25.15
CA VAL A 836 -10.45 -8.20 25.85
C VAL A 836 -10.21 -9.50 25.09
N LEU A 837 -11.27 -10.22 24.73
CA LEU A 837 -11.12 -11.49 24.01
C LEU A 837 -10.45 -11.27 22.65
N HIS A 838 -10.70 -10.13 21.98
CA HIS A 838 -10.10 -9.86 20.67
C HIS A 838 -8.62 -9.55 20.78
N LEU A 839 -8.22 -8.73 21.75
CA LEU A 839 -6.81 -8.44 22.02
C LEU A 839 -6.04 -9.73 22.32
N VAL A 840 -6.60 -10.61 23.14
CA VAL A 840 -6.03 -11.94 23.42
C VAL A 840 -5.89 -12.77 22.13
N ALA A 841 -6.96 -12.90 21.34
CA ALA A 841 -6.96 -13.71 20.12
C ALA A 841 -6.00 -13.18 19.03
N ALA A 842 -5.88 -11.86 18.90
CA ALA A 842 -5.12 -11.19 17.85
C ALA A 842 -3.65 -10.94 18.20
N HIS A 843 -3.21 -11.31 19.42
CA HIS A 843 -1.90 -10.98 19.96
C HIS A 843 -0.71 -11.34 19.03
N HIS A 844 -0.75 -12.49 18.36
CA HIS A 844 0.27 -12.87 17.35
C HIS A 844 -0.18 -12.68 15.89
N GLY A 845 -1.15 -11.78 15.66
CA GLY A 845 -1.66 -11.39 14.35
C GLY A 845 -2.64 -12.39 13.72
N ARG A 846 -3.16 -13.33 14.52
CA ARG A 846 -4.35 -14.13 14.18
C ARG A 846 -5.62 -13.30 14.42
N ALA A 847 -6.80 -13.88 14.20
CA ALA A 847 -8.09 -13.22 14.45
C ALA A 847 -8.37 -11.92 13.65
N ARG A 848 -7.66 -11.71 12.52
CA ARG A 848 -7.92 -10.64 11.53
C ARG A 848 -8.25 -11.21 10.14
N PRO A 849 -9.39 -11.89 9.97
CA PRO A 849 -10.50 -11.95 10.92
C PRO A 849 -10.60 -13.26 11.70
N HIS A 850 -9.85 -14.31 11.35
CA HIS A 850 -10.01 -15.64 11.98
C HIS A 850 -8.66 -16.38 12.15
N PHE A 851 -8.73 -17.53 12.82
CA PHE A 851 -7.68 -18.56 12.85
C PHE A 851 -7.81 -19.50 11.64
N PRO A 852 -6.71 -19.97 11.03
CA PRO A 852 -6.75 -21.03 10.01
C PRO A 852 -7.48 -22.29 10.49
N ALA A 853 -8.05 -23.06 9.57
CA ALA A 853 -8.89 -24.22 9.92
C ALA A 853 -8.13 -25.31 10.70
N GLU A 854 -6.83 -25.43 10.45
CA GLU A 854 -5.91 -26.33 11.13
C GLU A 854 -5.49 -25.86 12.53
N GLU A 855 -5.82 -24.62 12.92
CA GLU A 855 -5.46 -24.00 14.21
C GLU A 855 -6.67 -23.87 15.18
N ILE A 856 -7.90 -24.16 14.74
CA ILE A 856 -9.14 -23.99 15.54
C ILE A 856 -9.49 -25.21 16.41
N PHE A 857 -8.59 -25.59 17.31
CA PHE A 857 -8.83 -26.68 18.25
C PHE A 857 -8.15 -26.43 19.61
N ASP A 858 -8.71 -27.01 20.68
CA ASP A 858 -8.07 -27.12 21.99
C ASP A 858 -8.22 -28.56 22.51
N TYR A 859 -7.11 -29.16 22.98
CA TYR A 859 -7.10 -30.51 23.54
C TYR A 859 -7.96 -30.66 24.80
N ASN A 860 -8.21 -29.57 25.50
CA ASN A 860 -9.05 -29.54 26.71
C ASN A 860 -10.51 -29.19 26.40
N ALA A 861 -10.87 -28.92 25.14
CA ALA A 861 -12.23 -28.58 24.74
C ALA A 861 -12.82 -29.62 23.79
N ALA A 862 -14.14 -29.80 23.82
CA ALA A 862 -14.82 -30.60 22.83
C ALA A 862 -14.82 -29.89 21.45
N PRO A 863 -14.81 -30.62 20.32
CA PRO A 863 -14.73 -30.01 18.98
C PRO A 863 -15.87 -29.04 18.66
N ASP A 864 -17.09 -29.32 19.13
CA ASP A 864 -18.26 -28.46 18.95
C ASP A 864 -18.10 -27.10 19.65
N VAL A 865 -17.51 -27.09 20.85
CA VAL A 865 -17.18 -25.87 21.58
C VAL A 865 -16.13 -25.05 20.81
N SER A 866 -15.12 -25.72 20.25
CA SER A 866 -14.08 -25.07 19.44
C SER A 866 -14.66 -24.42 18.17
N THR A 867 -15.55 -25.12 17.45
CA THR A 867 -16.29 -24.58 16.30
C THR A 867 -17.10 -23.34 16.67
N VAL A 868 -17.88 -23.37 17.75
CA VAL A 868 -18.66 -22.20 18.18
C VAL A 868 -17.77 -21.01 18.51
N LEU A 869 -16.66 -21.25 19.20
CA LEU A 869 -15.69 -20.21 19.55
C LEU A 869 -15.02 -19.62 18.30
N ALA A 870 -14.59 -20.47 17.36
CA ALA A 870 -13.97 -20.07 16.11
C ALA A 870 -14.90 -19.24 15.23
N ALA A 871 -16.19 -19.58 15.17
CA ALA A 871 -17.20 -18.84 14.42
C ALA A 871 -17.47 -17.43 14.98
N GLU A 872 -17.26 -17.21 16.28
CA GLU A 872 -17.47 -15.91 16.92
C GLU A 872 -16.29 -14.94 16.74
N VAL A 873 -15.05 -15.45 16.59
CA VAL A 873 -13.84 -14.64 16.36
C VAL A 873 -14.01 -13.61 15.22
N PRO A 874 -14.41 -14.00 13.99
CA PRO A 874 -14.54 -13.04 12.89
C PRO A 874 -15.69 -12.03 13.10
N ARG A 875 -16.79 -12.44 13.75
CA ARG A 875 -17.91 -11.52 14.06
C ARG A 875 -17.50 -10.44 15.05
N ARG A 876 -16.80 -10.85 16.11
CA ARG A 876 -16.22 -9.95 17.11
C ARG A 876 -15.20 -9.00 16.50
N PHE A 877 -14.28 -9.49 15.67
CA PHE A 877 -13.36 -8.65 14.92
C PHE A 877 -14.11 -7.56 14.13
N ALA A 878 -15.14 -7.95 13.38
CA ALA A 878 -15.89 -7.01 12.55
C ALA A 878 -16.69 -5.98 13.36
N ARG A 879 -17.30 -6.37 14.50
CA ARG A 879 -17.94 -5.42 15.43
C ARG A 879 -16.94 -4.39 15.95
N LEU A 880 -15.77 -4.85 16.39
CA LEU A 880 -14.74 -3.97 16.93
C LEU A 880 -14.09 -3.09 15.86
N GLN A 881 -13.90 -3.60 14.64
CA GLN A 881 -13.37 -2.81 13.53
C GLN A 881 -14.35 -1.71 13.13
N HIS A 882 -15.66 -1.97 13.25
CA HIS A 882 -16.66 -0.93 13.08
C HIS A 882 -16.60 0.12 14.21
N THR A 883 -16.41 -0.30 15.47
CA THR A 883 -16.37 0.61 16.63
C THR A 883 -15.12 1.49 16.68
N PHE A 884 -13.95 0.92 16.37
CA PHE A 884 -12.65 1.62 16.52
C PHE A 884 -12.01 2.01 15.19
N GLY A 885 -12.63 1.63 14.07
CA GLY A 885 -12.01 1.71 12.76
C GLY A 885 -10.90 0.68 12.54
N ARG A 886 -10.40 0.64 11.30
CA ARG A 886 -9.41 -0.36 10.85
C ARG A 886 -8.06 -0.16 11.52
N TRP A 887 -7.59 1.09 11.53
CA TRP A 887 -6.32 1.47 12.13
C TRP A 887 -6.42 1.59 13.65
N GLY A 888 -7.53 2.12 14.18
CA GLY A 888 -7.74 2.19 15.64
C GLY A 888 -7.81 0.82 16.32
N LEU A 889 -8.52 -0.17 15.74
CA LEU A 889 -8.49 -1.53 16.28
C LEU A 889 -7.09 -2.15 16.21
N ALA A 890 -6.38 -1.94 15.09
CA ALA A 890 -5.01 -2.45 14.94
C ALA A 890 -4.07 -1.81 15.96
N TRP A 891 -4.30 -0.55 16.32
CA TRP A 891 -3.54 0.16 17.34
C TRP A 891 -3.75 -0.43 18.73
N LEU A 892 -4.98 -0.72 19.14
CA LEU A 892 -5.26 -1.39 20.42
C LEU A 892 -4.56 -2.76 20.51
N GLU A 893 -4.61 -3.56 19.45
CA GLU A 893 -3.87 -4.85 19.37
C GLU A 893 -2.36 -4.66 19.52
N SER A 894 -1.84 -3.58 18.94
CA SER A 894 -0.41 -3.25 18.99
C SER A 894 0.06 -2.88 20.40
N LEU A 895 -0.82 -2.31 21.24
CA LEU A 895 -0.48 -1.95 22.61
C LEU A 895 -0.24 -3.19 23.48
N LEU A 896 -1.11 -4.21 23.38
CA LEU A 896 -0.93 -5.46 24.12
C LEU A 896 0.35 -6.17 23.70
N ARG A 897 0.58 -6.26 22.38
CA ARG A 897 1.80 -6.88 21.86
C ARG A 897 3.07 -6.15 22.28
N ALA A 898 3.03 -4.82 22.39
CA ALA A 898 4.17 -4.07 22.90
C ALA A 898 4.45 -4.37 24.39
N ALA A 899 3.41 -4.54 25.20
CA ALA A 899 3.55 -4.92 26.61
C ALA A 899 4.15 -6.33 26.79
N ASP A 900 3.67 -7.32 26.05
CA ASP A 900 4.22 -8.69 26.05
C ASP A 900 5.65 -8.74 25.51
N TYR A 901 5.92 -7.97 24.45
CA TYR A 901 7.27 -7.82 23.90
C TYR A 901 8.23 -7.26 24.95
N ALA A 902 7.82 -6.18 25.66
CA ALA A 902 8.63 -5.57 26.70
C ALA A 902 8.91 -6.56 27.85
N ALA A 903 7.90 -7.29 28.30
CA ALA A 903 8.06 -8.33 29.32
C ALA A 903 9.06 -9.39 28.86
N SER A 904 8.90 -9.88 27.62
CA SER A 904 9.83 -10.85 27.02
C SER A 904 11.26 -10.33 26.85
N ALA A 905 11.45 -9.02 26.72
CA ALA A 905 12.76 -8.38 26.66
C ALA A 905 13.39 -8.12 28.04
N GLY A 906 12.70 -8.45 29.13
CA GLY A 906 13.10 -8.14 30.51
C GLY A 906 12.92 -6.66 30.88
N ILE A 907 12.11 -5.93 30.11
CA ILE A 907 11.77 -4.53 30.37
C ILE A 907 10.58 -4.52 31.32
N VAL A 908 10.78 -3.97 32.51
CA VAL A 908 9.74 -3.84 33.53
C VAL A 908 9.49 -2.35 33.76
N ALA A 909 8.24 -1.92 33.58
CA ALA A 909 7.84 -0.55 33.91
C ALA A 909 8.19 -0.22 35.37
N ILE A 910 8.67 1.01 35.61
CA ILE A 910 8.90 1.51 36.97
C ILE A 910 7.54 1.58 37.64
N LYS A 911 7.30 0.75 38.68
CA LYS A 911 6.00 0.66 39.38
C LYS A 911 5.44 2.08 39.61
N PRO A 912 4.35 2.48 38.93
CA PRO A 912 3.63 3.65 39.36
C PRO A 912 3.08 3.34 40.76
N ALA A 913 2.93 4.36 41.59
CA ALA A 913 2.17 4.25 42.84
C ALA A 913 0.67 4.08 42.50
N VAL A 914 0.30 2.99 41.84
CA VAL A 914 -1.10 2.62 41.67
C VAL A 914 -1.52 2.02 43.00
N SER A 915 -2.09 2.89 43.84
CA SER A 915 -2.93 2.45 44.95
C SER A 915 -3.90 1.40 44.41
N ALA A 916 -3.95 0.25 45.07
CA ALA A 916 -4.88 -0.86 44.83
C ALA A 916 -6.35 -0.48 45.09
N ARG A 917 -6.80 0.67 44.59
CA ARG A 917 -8.16 1.19 44.72
C ARG A 917 -8.61 1.78 43.38
N CYS A 918 -8.96 0.90 42.46
CA CYS A 918 -9.98 1.16 41.43
C CYS A 918 -10.80 -0.10 41.13
N LEU A 919 -10.96 -1.01 42.11
CA LEU A 919 -11.82 -2.20 42.01
C LEU A 919 -13.08 -2.13 42.90
N ALA A 920 -13.46 -0.93 43.36
CA ALA A 920 -14.68 -0.76 44.14
C ALA A 920 -15.45 0.49 43.68
N VAL A 921 -16.29 0.31 42.65
CA VAL A 921 -17.44 1.19 42.44
C VAL A 921 -18.70 0.42 42.76
N SER A 922 -19.48 1.00 43.67
CA SER A 922 -20.71 0.50 44.24
C SER A 922 -21.72 0.15 43.15
N ARG A 923 -22.25 -1.08 43.25
CA ARG A 923 -23.45 -1.53 42.53
C ARG A 923 -24.59 -0.52 42.75
N LYS A 924 -25.09 0.07 41.67
CA LYS A 924 -26.54 0.17 41.51
C LYS A 924 -26.96 -1.01 40.65
N SER A 925 -27.77 -1.87 41.26
CA SER A 925 -28.47 -2.95 40.61
C SER A 925 -29.51 -2.35 39.65
N GLU A 926 -29.09 -1.99 38.44
CA GLU A 926 -30.03 -1.93 37.32
C GLU A 926 -30.17 -3.35 36.77
N THR A 927 -31.07 -4.09 37.42
CA THR A 927 -31.78 -5.19 36.76
C THR A 927 -32.66 -4.60 35.67
N GLU A 928 -32.06 -4.19 34.55
CA GLU A 928 -32.78 -4.17 33.28
C GLU A 928 -32.70 -5.56 32.68
N THR A 929 -33.64 -6.39 33.12
CA THR A 929 -34.17 -7.47 32.29
C THR A 929 -34.86 -6.83 31.09
N LEU A 930 -34.10 -6.39 30.09
CA LEU A 930 -34.59 -6.27 28.72
C LEU A 930 -34.62 -7.68 28.11
N ARG A 931 -35.52 -8.51 28.64
CA ARG A 931 -36.23 -9.48 27.80
C ARG A 931 -37.29 -8.69 27.04
N GLN A 932 -36.86 -7.82 26.12
CA GLN A 932 -37.72 -7.49 25.01
C GLN A 932 -37.76 -8.75 24.16
N LYS A 933 -38.97 -9.30 23.98
CA LYS A 933 -39.27 -10.08 22.78
C LYS A 933 -39.08 -9.10 21.62
N ASP A 934 -37.85 -8.94 21.16
CA ASP A 934 -37.59 -8.26 19.92
C ASP A 934 -38.27 -9.09 18.85
N SER A 935 -39.35 -8.56 18.28
CA SER A 935 -39.71 -8.94 16.92
C SER A 935 -38.52 -8.52 16.07
N GLU A 936 -37.54 -9.41 15.88
CA GLU A 936 -36.37 -9.11 15.05
C GLU A 936 -36.88 -8.56 13.72
N THR A 937 -36.56 -7.30 13.44
CA THR A 937 -36.93 -6.66 12.18
C THR A 937 -36.00 -7.20 11.11
N VAL A 938 -36.43 -8.33 10.55
CA VAL A 938 -35.68 -9.12 9.58
C VAL A 938 -36.17 -8.80 8.17
N ILE A 939 -35.24 -8.44 7.29
CA ILE A 939 -35.48 -8.40 5.85
C ILE A 939 -35.21 -9.81 5.30
N SER A 940 -36.14 -10.34 4.51
CA SER A 940 -35.99 -11.65 3.86
C SER A 940 -36.36 -11.56 2.38
N LEU A 941 -35.60 -12.24 1.52
CA LEU A 941 -35.80 -12.31 0.07
C LEU A 941 -35.79 -13.75 -0.40
N ARG A 942 -36.63 -14.10 -1.37
CA ARG A 942 -36.49 -15.35 -2.13
C ARG A 942 -35.38 -15.18 -3.16
N VAL A 943 -34.44 -16.12 -3.23
CA VAL A 943 -33.28 -16.04 -4.12
C VAL A 943 -33.03 -17.37 -4.84
N ASP A 944 -32.78 -17.31 -6.14
CA ASP A 944 -32.15 -18.40 -6.89
C ASP A 944 -30.63 -18.23 -6.78
N VAL A 945 -30.00 -18.99 -5.88
CA VAL A 945 -28.56 -18.96 -5.65
C VAL A 945 -27.73 -19.46 -6.83
N ALA A 946 -28.34 -20.12 -7.83
CA ALA A 946 -27.65 -20.48 -9.07
C ALA A 946 -27.71 -19.35 -10.12
N ASN A 947 -28.51 -18.30 -9.89
CA ASN A 947 -28.48 -17.10 -10.70
C ASN A 947 -27.48 -16.10 -10.08
N PRO A 948 -26.26 -15.95 -10.64
CA PRO A 948 -25.24 -15.05 -10.10
C PRO A 948 -25.74 -13.60 -9.98
N GLY A 949 -26.60 -13.14 -10.90
CA GLY A 949 -27.20 -11.80 -10.82
C GLY A 949 -28.02 -11.60 -9.54
N GLN A 950 -28.87 -12.57 -9.19
CA GLN A 950 -29.67 -12.49 -7.96
C GLN A 950 -28.78 -12.62 -6.71
N TYR A 951 -27.79 -13.50 -6.72
CA TYR A 951 -26.84 -13.64 -5.62
C TYR A 951 -26.08 -12.33 -5.32
N PHE A 952 -25.53 -11.68 -6.34
CA PHE A 952 -24.83 -10.40 -6.16
C PHE A 952 -25.80 -9.24 -5.89
N ALA A 953 -27.04 -9.31 -6.34
CA ALA A 953 -28.08 -8.37 -5.94
C ALA A 953 -28.40 -8.43 -4.44
N CYS A 954 -28.42 -9.62 -3.83
CA CYS A 954 -28.52 -9.76 -2.37
C CYS A 954 -27.33 -9.08 -1.66
N CYS A 955 -26.11 -9.26 -2.19
CA CYS A 955 -24.92 -8.60 -1.67
C CYS A 955 -25.01 -7.06 -1.77
N GLY A 956 -25.52 -6.55 -2.89
CA GLY A 956 -25.73 -5.11 -3.07
C GLY A 956 -26.80 -4.52 -2.18
N LEU A 957 -27.88 -5.27 -1.92
CA LEU A 957 -28.89 -4.85 -0.95
C LEU A 957 -28.29 -4.80 0.46
N PHE A 958 -27.46 -5.78 0.83
CA PHE A 958 -26.79 -5.79 2.13
C PHE A 958 -25.79 -4.63 2.29
N GLU A 959 -25.03 -4.29 1.24
CA GLU A 959 -24.17 -3.10 1.21
C GLU A 959 -24.97 -1.84 1.55
N LEU A 960 -26.08 -1.61 0.85
CA LEU A 960 -26.92 -0.42 1.02
C LEU A 960 -27.66 -0.43 2.37
N ALA A 961 -28.13 -1.59 2.83
CA ALA A 961 -28.73 -1.75 4.16
C ALA A 961 -27.74 -1.34 5.26
N THR A 962 -26.46 -1.72 5.13
CA THR A 962 -25.44 -1.43 6.13
C THR A 962 -25.04 0.05 6.17
N ARG A 963 -25.27 0.81 5.09
CA ARG A 963 -25.13 2.28 5.11
C ARG A 963 -26.16 2.95 6.03
N LEU A 964 -27.35 2.35 6.18
CA LEU A 964 -28.41 2.82 7.08
C LEU A 964 -28.29 2.22 8.48
N ALA A 965 -28.11 0.90 8.58
CA ALA A 965 -27.93 0.15 9.82
C ALA A 965 -26.55 -0.50 9.87
N ARG A 966 -25.60 0.15 10.54
CA ARG A 966 -24.22 -0.33 10.59
C ARG A 966 -24.04 -1.69 11.28
N ALA A 967 -24.98 -2.07 12.16
CA ALA A 967 -24.99 -3.35 12.86
C ALA A 967 -25.66 -4.50 12.08
N ALA A 968 -26.11 -4.23 10.84
CA ALA A 968 -26.76 -5.23 10.00
C ALA A 968 -25.83 -6.43 9.74
N MET A 969 -26.42 -7.62 9.78
CA MET A 969 -25.75 -8.87 9.41
C MET A 969 -26.60 -9.60 8.39
N ALA A 970 -25.98 -10.42 7.54
CA ALA A 970 -26.71 -11.19 6.55
C ALA A 970 -26.23 -12.64 6.45
N HIS A 971 -27.12 -13.52 5.95
CA HIS A 971 -26.81 -14.92 5.62
C HIS A 971 -27.79 -15.51 4.60
N PHE A 972 -27.39 -16.64 4.02
CA PHE A 972 -28.28 -17.50 3.24
C PHE A 972 -28.81 -18.63 4.09
N GLU A 973 -30.10 -18.92 3.98
CA GLU A 973 -30.71 -20.07 4.62
C GLU A 973 -31.61 -20.81 3.63
N GLN A 974 -31.68 -22.13 3.78
CA GLN A 974 -32.54 -22.96 2.98
C GLN A 974 -33.75 -23.39 3.80
N ASP A 975 -34.94 -23.13 3.27
CA ASP A 975 -36.17 -23.61 3.88
C ASP A 975 -36.21 -25.14 3.88
N CYS A 976 -36.46 -25.73 5.05
CA CYS A 976 -36.34 -27.17 5.27
C CYS A 976 -37.30 -28.00 4.40
N ASN A 977 -38.49 -27.44 4.11
CA ASN A 977 -39.58 -28.10 3.40
C ASN A 977 -39.54 -27.86 1.90
N SER A 978 -39.44 -26.60 1.47
CA SER A 978 -39.48 -26.19 0.06
C SER A 978 -38.13 -26.29 -0.64
N LYS A 979 -37.03 -26.46 0.11
CA LYS A 979 -35.64 -26.36 -0.38
C LYS A 979 -35.32 -25.03 -1.07
N GLN A 980 -36.20 -24.03 -0.94
CA GLN A 980 -35.99 -22.70 -1.49
C GLN A 980 -34.98 -21.94 -0.64
N TRP A 981 -34.03 -21.28 -1.31
CA TRP A 981 -33.09 -20.40 -0.64
C TRP A 981 -33.72 -19.04 -0.35
N ARG A 982 -33.40 -18.52 0.83
CA ARG A 982 -33.68 -17.16 1.24
C ARG A 982 -32.41 -16.43 1.62
N PHE A 983 -32.37 -15.15 1.32
CA PHE A 983 -31.37 -14.24 1.84
C PHE A 983 -31.99 -13.43 2.97
N VAL A 984 -31.29 -13.34 4.09
CA VAL A 984 -31.79 -12.75 5.32
C VAL A 984 -30.84 -11.64 5.74
N ILE A 985 -31.37 -10.47 6.10
CA ILE A 985 -30.64 -9.37 6.73
C ILE A 985 -31.31 -9.11 8.09
N SER A 986 -30.55 -9.29 9.16
CA SER A 986 -30.95 -9.00 10.54
C SER A 986 -30.37 -7.66 11.03
N ASN A 987 -30.84 -7.18 12.18
CA ASN A 987 -30.44 -5.91 12.80
C ASN A 987 -30.67 -4.68 11.90
N CYS A 988 -31.80 -4.63 11.18
CA CYS A 988 -32.17 -3.50 10.31
C CYS A 988 -32.73 -2.32 11.13
N ILE A 989 -31.88 -1.71 11.95
CA ILE A 989 -32.22 -0.62 12.88
C ILE A 989 -31.26 0.55 12.62
N ILE A 990 -31.82 1.72 12.28
CA ILE A 990 -31.03 2.96 12.09
C ILE A 990 -30.61 3.55 13.44
N HIS A 991 -29.70 4.53 13.44
CA HIS A 991 -29.07 5.07 14.65
C HIS A 991 -30.07 5.66 15.69
N ASP A 992 -31.26 6.11 15.26
CA ASP A 992 -32.29 6.64 16.17
C ASP A 992 -33.15 5.53 16.83
N GLY A 993 -32.81 4.26 16.60
CA GLY A 993 -33.54 3.10 17.13
C GLY A 993 -34.74 2.68 16.28
N LYS A 994 -35.05 3.37 15.18
CA LYS A 994 -36.14 3.00 14.28
C LYS A 994 -35.72 1.81 13.40
N ALA A 995 -36.54 0.76 13.40
CA ALA A 995 -36.35 -0.33 12.47
C ALA A 995 -36.92 0.00 11.08
N PHE A 996 -36.31 -0.56 10.03
CA PHE A 996 -36.78 -0.39 8.66
C PHE A 996 -37.06 -1.73 7.98
N THR A 997 -38.03 -1.73 7.08
CA THR A 997 -38.45 -2.89 6.29
C THR A 997 -37.73 -2.93 4.94
N LEU A 998 -37.91 -4.03 4.20
CA LEU A 998 -37.44 -4.14 2.81
C LEU A 998 -38.02 -3.02 1.94
N HIS A 999 -39.28 -2.63 2.14
CA HIS A 999 -39.92 -1.58 1.37
C HIS A 999 -39.31 -0.20 1.66
N ASP A 1000 -39.02 0.09 2.93
CA ASP A 1000 -38.36 1.34 3.33
C ASP A 1000 -36.96 1.45 2.69
N LEU A 1001 -36.16 0.38 2.77
CA LEU A 1001 -34.84 0.34 2.14
C LEU A 1001 -34.94 0.53 0.62
N LEU A 1002 -35.84 -0.18 -0.07
CA LEU A 1002 -36.03 -0.02 -1.51
C LEU A 1002 -36.50 1.40 -1.87
N THR A 1003 -37.30 2.04 -1.03
CA THR A 1003 -37.75 3.43 -1.21
C THR A 1003 -36.57 4.40 -1.15
N GLU A 1004 -35.69 4.26 -0.15
CA GLU A 1004 -34.44 5.05 -0.09
C GLU A 1004 -33.56 4.80 -1.33
N ILE A 1005 -33.40 3.53 -1.74
CA ILE A 1005 -32.61 3.16 -2.92
C ILE A 1005 -33.13 3.82 -4.19
N VAL A 1006 -34.45 3.86 -4.41
CA VAL A 1006 -35.00 4.49 -5.62
C VAL A 1006 -35.04 6.01 -5.55
N ASN A 1007 -34.93 6.61 -4.37
CA ASN A 1007 -34.93 8.07 -4.19
C ASN A 1007 -33.52 8.67 -4.23
N ALA A 1008 -32.49 7.89 -3.90
CA ALA A 1008 -31.10 8.34 -3.96
C ALA A 1008 -30.69 8.73 -5.39
N LYS A 1009 -29.95 9.84 -5.52
CA LYS A 1009 -29.44 10.31 -6.81
C LYS A 1009 -28.25 9.47 -7.26
N ILE A 1010 -28.27 8.97 -8.50
CA ILE A 1010 -27.09 8.34 -9.14
C ILE A 1010 -26.46 9.35 -10.09
N THR A 1011 -25.16 9.61 -9.96
CA THR A 1011 -24.41 10.57 -10.79
C THR A 1011 -23.07 10.00 -11.23
N ASN A 1012 -22.36 10.70 -12.12
CA ASN A 1012 -20.96 10.39 -12.42
C ASN A 1012 -20.07 10.91 -11.28
N ALA A 1013 -19.19 10.06 -10.75
CA ALA A 1013 -18.39 10.39 -9.58
C ALA A 1013 -17.19 11.31 -9.88
N ASN A 1014 -16.84 11.52 -11.15
CA ASN A 1014 -15.69 12.35 -11.56
C ASN A 1014 -16.05 13.83 -11.83
N THR A 1015 -17.32 14.19 -11.72
CA THR A 1015 -17.80 15.59 -11.80
C THR A 1015 -17.97 16.14 -10.39
N SER A 1016 -16.94 16.77 -9.82
CA SER A 1016 -17.12 17.71 -8.70
C SER A 1016 -16.06 18.80 -8.75
N GLY A 1017 -16.52 20.06 -8.67
CA GLY A 1017 -15.67 21.24 -8.71
C GLY A 1017 -16.34 22.57 -9.06
N ASN A 1018 -17.64 22.61 -9.36
CA ASN A 1018 -18.45 23.83 -9.37
C ASN A 1018 -19.91 23.47 -9.06
N ASP A 1019 -20.26 23.45 -7.77
CA ASP A 1019 -21.65 23.65 -7.35
C ASP A 1019 -21.97 25.12 -7.64
N ASP A 1020 -22.56 25.39 -8.82
CA ASP A 1020 -23.44 26.55 -9.07
C ASP A 1020 -24.08 26.59 -10.48
N SER A 1021 -23.81 25.65 -11.39
CA SER A 1021 -24.50 25.59 -12.69
C SER A 1021 -25.60 24.53 -12.73
N ALA A 1022 -26.58 24.63 -11.82
CA ALA A 1022 -27.82 23.86 -11.90
C ALA A 1022 -28.82 24.41 -12.94
N ASN A 1023 -28.45 25.43 -13.73
CA ASN A 1023 -29.35 26.11 -14.67
C ASN A 1023 -28.73 26.33 -16.05
N ASP A 1024 -28.35 25.26 -16.75
CA ASP A 1024 -28.17 25.36 -18.21
C ASP A 1024 -28.87 24.17 -18.90
N GLU A 1025 -30.19 24.25 -18.97
CA GLU A 1025 -31.08 23.30 -19.66
C GLU A 1025 -31.09 23.48 -21.20
N ASN A 1026 -30.05 24.08 -21.78
CA ASN A 1026 -29.97 24.31 -23.23
C ASN A 1026 -28.70 23.70 -23.84
N SER A 1027 -28.65 22.37 -23.91
CA SER A 1027 -27.79 21.67 -24.87
C SER A 1027 -28.60 20.60 -25.61
N ASP A 1028 -29.51 21.05 -26.48
CA ASP A 1028 -30.29 20.23 -27.43
C ASP A 1028 -29.41 19.69 -28.60
N THR A 1029 -28.08 19.77 -28.50
CA THR A 1029 -27.15 19.10 -29.40
C THR A 1029 -26.61 17.85 -28.72
N ALA A 1030 -27.35 16.75 -28.90
CA ALA A 1030 -26.85 15.40 -28.75
C ALA A 1030 -25.74 15.17 -29.80
N ASP A 1031 -24.57 15.73 -29.55
CA ASP A 1031 -23.40 15.41 -30.34
C ASP A 1031 -22.85 14.07 -29.85
N ASN A 1032 -22.76 13.13 -30.79
CA ASN A 1032 -22.33 11.76 -30.57
C ASN A 1032 -20.82 11.72 -30.28
N SER A 1033 -20.41 12.27 -29.13
CA SER A 1033 -19.04 12.12 -28.66
C SER A 1033 -18.85 10.67 -28.18
N GLU A 1034 -18.24 9.83 -29.05
CA GLU A 1034 -17.90 8.43 -28.76
C GLU A 1034 -16.79 8.26 -27.70
N ASP A 1035 -16.72 9.16 -26.74
CA ASP A 1035 -15.68 9.21 -25.73
C ASP A 1035 -16.17 9.22 -24.28
N ASP A 1036 -17.40 8.73 -24.10
CA ASP A 1036 -17.78 7.89 -22.97
C ASP A 1036 -17.06 6.51 -22.97
N ALA A 1037 -15.88 6.39 -23.57
CA ALA A 1037 -15.19 5.13 -23.84
C ALA A 1037 -14.65 4.38 -22.60
N LYS A 1038 -14.86 4.90 -21.39
CA LYS A 1038 -14.72 4.16 -20.14
C LYS A 1038 -15.88 4.58 -19.24
N ALA A 1039 -17.03 3.90 -19.35
CA ALA A 1039 -18.13 3.95 -18.37
C ALA A 1039 -17.70 4.55 -17.03
N PRO A 1040 -17.97 5.85 -16.78
CA PRO A 1040 -17.37 6.57 -15.68
C PRO A 1040 -17.82 5.95 -14.35
N PRO A 1041 -16.98 5.98 -13.31
CA PRO A 1041 -17.39 5.66 -11.95
C PRO A 1041 -18.71 6.31 -11.58
N LEU A 1042 -19.59 5.56 -10.93
CA LEU A 1042 -20.89 6.07 -10.49
C LEU A 1042 -20.85 6.44 -9.01
N GLN A 1043 -21.58 7.49 -8.63
CA GLN A 1043 -21.80 7.88 -7.25
C GLN A 1043 -23.27 7.69 -6.90
N PHE A 1044 -23.52 6.86 -5.89
CA PHE A 1044 -24.79 6.76 -5.21
C PHE A 1044 -24.80 7.82 -4.11
N GLY A 1045 -25.68 8.82 -4.21
CA GLY A 1045 -25.74 9.94 -3.27
C GLY A 1045 -26.28 9.57 -1.87
N PRO A 1046 -26.49 10.57 -1.01
CA PRO A 1046 -27.08 10.38 0.31
C PRO A 1046 -28.44 9.64 0.21
N PRO A 1047 -28.77 8.77 1.17
CA PRO A 1047 -28.04 8.48 2.42
C PRO A 1047 -26.93 7.42 2.30
N PHE A 1048 -26.62 6.91 1.10
CA PHE A 1048 -25.70 5.78 0.94
C PHE A 1048 -24.24 6.18 0.69
N ASP A 1049 -24.00 7.33 0.05
CA ASP A 1049 -22.68 7.90 -0.25
C ASP A 1049 -21.64 6.87 -0.74
N SER A 1050 -22.05 6.05 -1.71
CA SER A 1050 -21.27 4.90 -2.19
C SER A 1050 -20.77 5.11 -3.61
N ARG A 1051 -19.45 5.01 -3.80
CA ARG A 1051 -18.79 5.03 -5.11
C ARG A 1051 -18.74 3.63 -5.71
N LEU A 1052 -19.12 3.50 -6.98
CA LEU A 1052 -19.06 2.26 -7.76
C LEU A 1052 -18.03 2.40 -8.88
N ASP A 1053 -16.94 1.65 -8.77
CA ASP A 1053 -15.80 1.69 -9.68
C ASP A 1053 -15.00 0.39 -9.74
N TRP A 1054 -15.58 -0.75 -9.33
CA TRP A 1054 -14.90 -2.05 -9.31
C TRP A 1054 -14.30 -2.47 -10.66
N TRP A 1055 -14.84 -1.96 -11.78
CA TRP A 1055 -14.31 -2.21 -13.11
C TRP A 1055 -13.04 -1.40 -13.42
N GLU A 1056 -12.75 -0.36 -12.66
CA GLU A 1056 -11.49 0.39 -12.69
C GLU A 1056 -10.42 -0.23 -11.79
N THR A 1057 -10.84 -0.91 -10.72
CA THR A 1057 -9.92 -1.59 -9.80
C THR A 1057 -9.59 -3.03 -10.24
N ALA A 1058 -10.32 -3.56 -11.20
CA ALA A 1058 -10.17 -4.92 -11.70
C ALA A 1058 -8.79 -5.16 -12.34
N ASP A 1059 -8.17 -6.29 -11.98
CA ASP A 1059 -6.92 -6.76 -12.58
C ASP A 1059 -7.18 -7.58 -13.86
N ASN A 1060 -6.11 -8.04 -14.50
CA ASN A 1060 -6.19 -8.87 -15.71
C ASN A 1060 -7.01 -10.16 -15.54
N LYS A 1061 -7.13 -10.68 -14.32
CA LYS A 1061 -7.86 -11.91 -14.01
C LYS A 1061 -9.35 -11.65 -13.77
N THR A 1062 -9.73 -10.47 -13.29
CA THR A 1062 -11.10 -10.09 -12.91
C THR A 1062 -11.77 -9.14 -13.92
N ALA A 1063 -11.02 -8.46 -14.79
CA ALA A 1063 -11.56 -7.57 -15.83
C ALA A 1063 -12.55 -8.27 -16.78
N ALA A 1064 -12.43 -9.59 -16.92
CA ALA A 1064 -13.36 -10.43 -17.65
C ALA A 1064 -14.79 -10.47 -17.07
N LEU A 1065 -15.02 -10.00 -15.85
CA LEU A 1065 -16.32 -9.97 -15.20
C LEU A 1065 -17.24 -8.89 -15.79
N LYS A 1066 -16.68 -7.71 -16.12
CA LYS A 1066 -17.39 -6.54 -16.67
C LYS A 1066 -18.24 -6.90 -17.90
N VAL A 1067 -19.54 -6.63 -17.88
CA VAL A 1067 -20.48 -7.05 -18.96
C VAL A 1067 -20.69 -6.04 -20.08
N TRP A 1068 -20.23 -4.79 -19.89
CA TRP A 1068 -20.37 -3.69 -20.85
C TRP A 1068 -19.02 -3.27 -21.47
N ALA A 1069 -19.10 -2.63 -22.64
CA ALA A 1069 -17.96 -2.08 -23.38
C ALA A 1069 -18.42 -0.95 -24.32
N GLY A 1070 -17.47 -0.16 -24.85
CA GLY A 1070 -17.76 0.87 -25.85
C GLY A 1070 -18.70 1.97 -25.34
N SER A 1071 -19.64 2.42 -26.18
CA SER A 1071 -20.59 3.52 -25.94
C SER A 1071 -21.79 3.15 -25.05
N MET A 1072 -21.68 2.11 -24.23
CA MET A 1072 -22.76 1.75 -23.29
C MET A 1072 -22.85 2.77 -22.15
N ASP A 1073 -23.92 3.57 -22.16
CA ASP A 1073 -24.28 4.57 -21.14
C ASP A 1073 -24.68 3.90 -19.81
N CYS A 1074 -23.70 3.74 -18.91
CA CYS A 1074 -23.89 3.06 -17.64
C CYS A 1074 -24.77 3.84 -16.65
N LEU A 1075 -24.64 5.18 -16.65
CA LEU A 1075 -25.46 6.04 -15.81
C LEU A 1075 -26.94 5.96 -16.22
N GLY A 1076 -27.23 6.05 -17.52
CA GLY A 1076 -28.59 5.93 -18.04
C GLY A 1076 -29.17 4.53 -17.87
N ILE A 1077 -28.37 3.47 -17.96
CA ILE A 1077 -28.86 2.11 -17.62
C ILE A 1077 -29.21 2.03 -16.13
N ALA A 1078 -28.31 2.46 -15.24
CA ALA A 1078 -28.54 2.40 -13.80
C ALA A 1078 -29.78 3.20 -13.36
N THR A 1079 -29.92 4.45 -13.84
CA THR A 1079 -31.08 5.31 -13.55
C THR A 1079 -32.38 4.77 -14.14
N ALA A 1080 -32.36 4.16 -15.33
CA ALA A 1080 -33.53 3.51 -15.89
C ALA A 1080 -33.95 2.27 -15.07
N MET A 1081 -32.99 1.44 -14.62
CA MET A 1081 -33.27 0.31 -13.72
C MET A 1081 -33.81 0.77 -12.36
N GLN A 1082 -33.26 1.86 -11.81
CA GLN A 1082 -33.74 2.49 -10.57
C GLN A 1082 -35.18 2.98 -10.72
N ASN A 1083 -35.49 3.70 -11.81
CA ASN A 1083 -36.84 4.18 -12.08
C ASN A 1083 -37.84 3.02 -12.31
N ALA A 1084 -37.44 1.97 -13.03
CA ALA A 1084 -38.28 0.79 -13.21
C ALA A 1084 -38.53 0.05 -11.88
N THR A 1085 -37.53 0.00 -10.99
CA THR A 1085 -37.69 -0.51 -9.62
C THR A 1085 -38.69 0.34 -8.82
N ARG A 1086 -38.62 1.69 -8.93
CA ARG A 1086 -39.60 2.61 -8.32
C ARG A 1086 -41.03 2.29 -8.73
N LEU A 1087 -41.24 2.00 -10.02
CA LEU A 1087 -42.57 1.64 -10.51
C LEU A 1087 -43.06 0.30 -9.96
N ILE A 1088 -42.18 -0.68 -9.79
CA ILE A 1088 -42.53 -2.00 -9.22
C ILE A 1088 -42.93 -1.86 -7.75
N ILE A 1089 -42.17 -1.10 -6.94
CA ILE A 1089 -42.45 -1.01 -5.51
C ILE A 1089 -43.74 -0.23 -5.18
N ASN A 1090 -44.25 0.55 -6.14
CA ASN A 1090 -45.50 1.29 -6.04
C ASN A 1090 -46.72 0.48 -6.54
N GLU A 1091 -46.54 -0.74 -7.04
CA GLU A 1091 -47.65 -1.63 -7.42
C GLU A 1091 -48.33 -2.21 -6.16
N SER A 1092 -49.66 -2.33 -6.20
CA SER A 1092 -50.47 -2.87 -5.10
C SER A 1092 -50.04 -4.28 -4.69
N ASP A 1093 -49.66 -5.11 -5.65
CA ASP A 1093 -49.28 -6.51 -5.42
C ASP A 1093 -47.95 -6.61 -4.67
N PHE A 1094 -47.01 -5.68 -4.93
CA PHE A 1094 -45.72 -5.65 -4.24
C PHE A 1094 -45.85 -5.27 -2.76
N LEU A 1095 -46.78 -4.37 -2.44
CA LEU A 1095 -47.08 -3.98 -1.06
C LEU A 1095 -47.56 -5.16 -0.20
N THR A 1096 -48.03 -6.26 -0.83
CA THR A 1096 -48.50 -7.47 -0.12
C THR A 1096 -47.43 -8.57 0.07
N ASP A 1097 -46.46 -8.72 -0.84
CA ASP A 1097 -45.34 -9.68 -0.72
C ASP A 1097 -44.03 -9.17 -1.35
N ALA A 1098 -43.35 -8.23 -0.67
CA ALA A 1098 -42.12 -7.60 -1.15
C ALA A 1098 -40.93 -8.58 -1.37
N ARG A 1099 -41.02 -9.81 -0.86
CA ARG A 1099 -39.95 -10.84 -0.90
C ARG A 1099 -39.62 -11.34 -2.31
N GLY A 1100 -40.47 -11.03 -3.29
CA GLY A 1100 -40.33 -11.41 -4.70
C GLY A 1100 -39.59 -10.41 -5.58
N ILE A 1101 -39.02 -9.31 -5.04
CA ILE A 1101 -38.43 -8.22 -5.83
C ILE A 1101 -37.39 -8.69 -6.88
N LEU A 1102 -36.59 -9.71 -6.56
CA LEU A 1102 -35.56 -10.26 -7.46
C LEU A 1102 -36.13 -11.06 -8.66
N SER A 1103 -37.44 -11.35 -8.65
CA SER A 1103 -38.14 -12.02 -9.75
C SER A 1103 -39.13 -11.11 -10.48
N ALA A 1104 -39.27 -9.85 -10.05
CA ALA A 1104 -40.14 -8.88 -10.69
C ALA A 1104 -39.51 -8.38 -12.01
N CYS A 1105 -40.24 -8.58 -13.12
CA CYS A 1105 -39.77 -8.27 -14.46
C CYS A 1105 -40.65 -7.21 -15.13
N ARG A 1106 -40.04 -6.30 -15.90
CA ARG A 1106 -40.77 -5.25 -16.63
C ARG A 1106 -39.99 -4.79 -17.87
N VAL A 1107 -40.69 -4.22 -18.86
CA VAL A 1107 -40.05 -3.47 -19.96
C VAL A 1107 -39.53 -2.14 -19.43
N VAL A 1108 -38.23 -1.91 -19.53
CA VAL A 1108 -37.58 -0.73 -18.96
C VAL A 1108 -37.47 0.40 -19.99
N TYR A 1109 -37.81 1.61 -19.54
CA TYR A 1109 -37.76 2.84 -20.32
C TYR A 1109 -36.88 3.87 -19.63
N GLU A 1110 -36.30 4.78 -20.41
CA GLU A 1110 -35.60 5.95 -19.88
C GLU A 1110 -36.54 6.81 -19.01
N PRO A 1111 -36.02 7.44 -17.94
CA PRO A 1111 -36.81 8.38 -17.15
C PRO A 1111 -37.35 9.50 -18.04
N ALA A 1112 -38.61 9.91 -17.85
CA ALA A 1112 -39.17 11.04 -18.59
C ALA A 1112 -38.42 12.32 -18.18
N SER A 1113 -37.79 13.02 -19.13
CA SER A 1113 -37.28 14.37 -18.86
C SER A 1113 -38.41 15.38 -19.08
N GLU A 1114 -38.52 16.36 -18.19
CA GLU A 1114 -39.57 17.40 -18.25
C GLU A 1114 -39.46 18.26 -19.53
N ASN A 1115 -38.30 18.24 -20.22
CA ASN A 1115 -37.99 19.05 -21.40
C ASN A 1115 -37.89 18.29 -22.74
N SER A 1116 -38.14 16.97 -22.80
CA SER A 1116 -38.09 16.23 -24.07
C SER A 1116 -39.31 16.54 -24.95
N LYS A 1117 -39.09 17.22 -26.09
CA LYS A 1117 -40.10 17.43 -27.16
C LYS A 1117 -40.62 16.12 -27.80
N SER A 1118 -40.04 14.96 -27.47
CA SER A 1118 -40.53 13.65 -27.93
C SER A 1118 -41.49 13.01 -26.92
N LYS A 1119 -42.71 12.69 -27.36
CA LYS A 1119 -43.83 12.18 -26.53
C LYS A 1119 -43.75 10.69 -26.16
N LYS A 1120 -42.70 9.93 -26.53
CA LYS A 1120 -42.59 8.50 -26.23
C LYS A 1120 -41.25 8.16 -25.57
N PRO A 1121 -41.25 7.59 -24.34
CA PRO A 1121 -40.01 7.24 -23.66
C PRO A 1121 -39.30 6.11 -24.39
N LYS A 1122 -37.96 6.22 -24.53
CA LYS A 1122 -37.13 5.25 -25.25
C LYS A 1122 -36.86 4.03 -24.37
N LYS A 1123 -36.95 2.84 -24.95
CA LYS A 1123 -36.63 1.58 -24.26
C LYS A 1123 -35.13 1.53 -23.94
N LYS A 1124 -34.76 1.06 -22.74
CA LYS A 1124 -33.37 0.88 -22.29
C LYS A 1124 -33.08 -0.60 -22.05
N GLU A 1125 -32.00 -1.13 -22.62
CA GLU A 1125 -31.54 -2.50 -22.33
C GLU A 1125 -30.73 -2.55 -21.02
N PRO A 1126 -30.76 -3.66 -20.26
CA PRO A 1126 -30.03 -3.79 -19.00
C PRO A 1126 -28.54 -4.07 -19.18
N PHE A 1127 -27.83 -4.27 -18.07
CA PHE A 1127 -26.43 -4.72 -18.08
C PHE A 1127 -26.29 -6.19 -18.50
N TYR A 1128 -27.29 -7.02 -18.18
CA TYR A 1128 -27.34 -8.50 -18.36
C TYR A 1128 -26.56 -9.24 -17.27
N PHE A 1129 -26.73 -8.79 -16.03
CA PHE A 1129 -26.32 -9.57 -14.86
C PHE A 1129 -27.30 -10.70 -14.54
N ASP A 1130 -28.58 -10.56 -14.87
CA ASP A 1130 -29.57 -11.63 -14.65
C ASP A 1130 -29.32 -12.81 -15.60
N ALA A 1131 -28.95 -13.96 -15.04
CA ALA A 1131 -28.62 -15.15 -15.83
C ALA A 1131 -29.81 -15.72 -16.62
N LYS A 1132 -31.06 -15.39 -16.25
CA LYS A 1132 -32.25 -15.73 -17.06
C LYS A 1132 -32.19 -15.13 -18.46
N ARG A 1133 -31.42 -14.05 -18.65
CA ARG A 1133 -31.22 -13.39 -19.95
C ARG A 1133 -29.94 -13.81 -20.66
N GLY A 1134 -29.07 -14.59 -20.03
CA GLY A 1134 -27.82 -15.08 -20.63
C GLY A 1134 -28.03 -15.81 -21.97
N PRO A 1135 -28.95 -16.80 -22.05
CA PRO A 1135 -29.23 -17.54 -23.29
C PRO A 1135 -30.00 -16.77 -24.37
N ASN A 1136 -30.61 -15.62 -24.05
CA ASN A 1136 -31.46 -14.84 -24.96
C ASN A 1136 -30.72 -13.64 -25.58
N ALA A 1137 -29.39 -13.75 -25.70
CA ALA A 1137 -28.53 -12.58 -25.84
C ALA A 1137 -27.93 -12.40 -27.25
N ASP A 1138 -27.83 -13.48 -28.06
CA ASP A 1138 -27.52 -13.44 -29.50
C ASP A 1138 -28.70 -14.00 -30.32
N SER A 1139 -29.05 -13.36 -31.45
CA SER A 1139 -30.11 -13.84 -32.35
C SER A 1139 -29.88 -15.27 -32.85
N ARG A 1140 -28.62 -15.73 -32.85
CA ARG A 1140 -28.26 -17.12 -33.16
C ARG A 1140 -28.67 -18.11 -32.07
N ASP A 1141 -28.70 -17.68 -30.81
CA ASP A 1141 -29.07 -18.53 -29.68
C ASP A 1141 -30.60 -18.69 -29.60
N VAL A 1142 -31.35 -17.66 -30.00
CA VAL A 1142 -32.83 -17.66 -30.01
C VAL A 1142 -33.42 -18.12 -31.35
N GLY A 1143 -32.61 -18.19 -32.41
CA GLY A 1143 -33.02 -18.62 -33.76
C GLY A 1143 -33.73 -17.54 -34.61
N PHE A 1144 -33.91 -16.32 -34.08
CA PHE A 1144 -34.50 -15.17 -34.76
C PHE A 1144 -34.01 -13.86 -34.11
N ALA A 1145 -34.15 -12.72 -34.80
CA ALA A 1145 -33.75 -11.42 -34.29
C ALA A 1145 -34.95 -10.71 -33.61
N PRO A 1146 -34.96 -10.54 -32.27
CA PRO A 1146 -36.09 -9.93 -31.56
C PRO A 1146 -36.36 -8.47 -31.98
N ASN A 1147 -35.31 -7.75 -32.40
CA ASN A 1147 -35.39 -6.38 -32.91
C ASN A 1147 -36.15 -6.33 -34.24
N ASP A 1148 -35.93 -7.29 -35.13
CA ASP A 1148 -36.58 -7.37 -36.44
C ASP A 1148 -38.07 -7.75 -36.31
N LEU A 1149 -38.45 -8.36 -35.19
CA LEU A 1149 -39.83 -8.73 -34.85
C LEU A 1149 -40.54 -7.73 -33.91
N SER A 1150 -39.92 -6.61 -33.56
CA SER A 1150 -40.46 -5.62 -32.62
C SER A 1150 -40.89 -6.19 -31.24
N LEU A 1151 -40.27 -7.28 -30.80
CA LEU A 1151 -40.62 -7.94 -29.54
C LEU A 1151 -40.10 -7.13 -28.35
N GLN A 1152 -40.96 -6.90 -27.36
CA GLN A 1152 -40.58 -6.21 -26.13
C GLN A 1152 -39.86 -7.20 -25.19
N THR A 1153 -38.63 -6.85 -24.78
CA THR A 1153 -37.85 -7.64 -23.82
C THR A 1153 -38.03 -7.07 -22.42
N ILE A 1154 -38.26 -7.96 -21.45
CA ILE A 1154 -38.41 -7.63 -20.02
C ILE A 1154 -37.07 -7.79 -19.30
N ALA A 1155 -36.74 -6.89 -18.38
CA ALA A 1155 -35.58 -6.99 -17.49
C ALA A 1155 -36.04 -7.13 -16.04
N SER A 1156 -35.17 -7.67 -15.19
CA SER A 1156 -35.34 -7.72 -13.73
C SER A 1156 -34.64 -6.51 -13.11
N PRO A 1157 -35.28 -5.33 -12.96
CA PRO A 1157 -34.56 -4.07 -12.79
C PRO A 1157 -33.79 -3.99 -11.46
N ALA A 1158 -34.36 -4.53 -10.39
CA ALA A 1158 -33.71 -4.62 -9.09
C ALA A 1158 -32.48 -5.53 -9.12
N VAL A 1159 -32.52 -6.65 -9.85
CA VAL A 1159 -31.36 -7.56 -10.00
C VAL A 1159 -30.21 -6.84 -10.69
N GLU A 1160 -30.50 -6.13 -11.77
CA GLU A 1160 -29.48 -5.44 -12.56
C GLU A 1160 -28.82 -4.29 -11.79
N LEU A 1161 -29.61 -3.46 -11.09
CA LEU A 1161 -29.10 -2.35 -10.29
C LEU A 1161 -28.35 -2.83 -9.05
N LEU A 1162 -28.94 -3.74 -8.26
CA LEU A 1162 -28.32 -4.20 -7.00
C LEU A 1162 -27.11 -5.10 -7.26
N CYS A 1163 -27.07 -5.86 -8.36
CA CYS A 1163 -25.87 -6.61 -8.74
C CYS A 1163 -24.69 -5.66 -9.04
N LEU A 1164 -24.95 -4.55 -9.75
CA LEU A 1164 -23.92 -3.54 -10.01
C LEU A 1164 -23.31 -3.00 -8.70
N VAL A 1165 -24.16 -2.74 -7.71
CA VAL A 1165 -23.75 -2.28 -6.37
C VAL A 1165 -22.99 -3.40 -5.62
N GLY A 1166 -23.53 -4.61 -5.59
CA GLY A 1166 -22.94 -5.74 -4.86
C GLY A 1166 -21.54 -6.09 -5.35
N LEU A 1167 -21.32 -6.06 -6.66
CA LEU A 1167 -20.01 -6.30 -7.27
C LEU A 1167 -18.93 -5.29 -6.85
N GLN A 1168 -19.28 -4.14 -6.25
CA GLN A 1168 -18.28 -3.25 -5.64
C GLN A 1168 -17.49 -3.97 -4.53
N ARG A 1169 -18.17 -4.72 -3.66
CA ARG A 1169 -17.54 -5.45 -2.54
C ARG A 1169 -17.29 -6.92 -2.82
N THR A 1170 -18.13 -7.54 -3.65
CA THR A 1170 -18.17 -9.00 -3.81
C THR A 1170 -17.68 -9.45 -5.18
N ILE A 1171 -16.48 -9.02 -5.57
CA ILE A 1171 -15.84 -9.54 -6.78
C ILE A 1171 -15.57 -11.05 -6.57
N PRO A 1172 -16.10 -11.94 -7.42
CA PRO A 1172 -15.89 -13.38 -7.30
C PRO A 1172 -14.48 -13.81 -7.69
N ALA A 1173 -14.03 -14.93 -7.14
CA ALA A 1173 -12.72 -15.49 -7.44
C ALA A 1173 -12.67 -15.98 -8.91
N PRO A 1174 -11.63 -15.65 -9.69
CA PRO A 1174 -11.48 -16.20 -11.03
C PRO A 1174 -11.15 -17.70 -10.97
N ALA A 1175 -11.81 -18.49 -11.82
CA ALA A 1175 -11.50 -19.90 -11.99
C ALA A 1175 -10.28 -20.10 -12.94
N GLN A 1176 -9.87 -21.36 -13.13
CA GLN A 1176 -8.74 -21.69 -14.02
C GLN A 1176 -8.97 -21.24 -15.48
N GLN A 1177 -10.21 -21.32 -15.98
CA GLN A 1177 -10.54 -20.88 -17.32
C GLN A 1177 -10.90 -19.39 -17.36
N ARG A 1178 -10.46 -18.70 -18.41
CA ARG A 1178 -10.74 -17.27 -18.59
C ARG A 1178 -12.25 -17.02 -18.62
N ARG A 1179 -12.70 -15.95 -17.92
CA ARG A 1179 -14.11 -15.53 -17.77
C ARG A 1179 -14.99 -16.44 -16.92
N GLN A 1180 -14.45 -17.50 -16.34
CA GLN A 1180 -15.16 -18.28 -15.33
C GLN A 1180 -14.85 -17.76 -13.94
N PHE A 1181 -15.86 -17.73 -13.09
CA PHE A 1181 -15.79 -17.18 -11.75
C PHE A 1181 -16.49 -18.10 -10.76
N VAL A 1182 -15.98 -18.13 -9.52
CA VAL A 1182 -16.52 -18.91 -8.41
C VAL A 1182 -16.98 -17.97 -7.30
N TYR A 1183 -18.15 -18.23 -6.76
CA TYR A 1183 -18.66 -17.59 -5.55
C TYR A 1183 -19.21 -18.63 -4.58
N THR A 1184 -19.24 -18.27 -3.30
CA THR A 1184 -19.55 -19.21 -2.23
C THR A 1184 -20.64 -18.65 -1.32
N LEU A 1185 -21.63 -19.48 -0.96
CA LEU A 1185 -22.68 -19.11 -0.02
C LEU A 1185 -22.16 -19.14 1.40
N TRP A 1186 -22.69 -18.24 2.23
CA TRP A 1186 -22.48 -18.27 3.67
C TRP A 1186 -23.78 -18.45 4.43
N THR A 1187 -23.81 -19.42 5.35
CA THR A 1187 -25.04 -19.85 6.04
C THR A 1187 -25.19 -19.32 7.45
N THR A 1188 -24.17 -18.63 7.95
CA THR A 1188 -24.17 -18.05 9.29
C THR A 1188 -24.19 -16.52 9.19
N PRO A 1189 -24.87 -15.77 10.09
CA PRO A 1189 -24.91 -14.32 10.02
C PRO A 1189 -23.50 -13.71 10.02
N LEU A 1190 -23.19 -12.91 9.00
CA LEU A 1190 -21.92 -12.20 8.86
C LEU A 1190 -22.13 -10.69 8.62
N PRO A 1191 -21.28 -9.85 9.22
CA PRO A 1191 -21.23 -8.41 8.95
C PRO A 1191 -20.57 -8.08 7.61
N ILE A 1192 -20.82 -6.86 7.10
CA ILE A 1192 -20.44 -6.43 5.76
C ILE A 1192 -18.93 -6.47 5.48
N SER A 1193 -18.08 -6.21 6.49
CA SER A 1193 -16.62 -6.15 6.34
C SER A 1193 -15.99 -7.50 6.01
N LEU A 1194 -16.70 -8.61 6.28
CA LEU A 1194 -16.25 -9.97 5.96
C LEU A 1194 -16.79 -10.49 4.62
N LEU A 1195 -17.70 -9.74 3.99
CA LEU A 1195 -18.45 -10.22 2.84
C LEU A 1195 -17.55 -10.59 1.66
N ALA A 1196 -16.51 -9.80 1.39
CA ALA A 1196 -15.56 -10.09 0.32
C ALA A 1196 -14.83 -11.43 0.52
N ALA A 1197 -14.41 -11.72 1.75
CA ALA A 1197 -13.79 -12.99 2.11
C ALA A 1197 -14.77 -14.16 2.01
N ALA A 1198 -16.00 -13.99 2.52
CA ALA A 1198 -17.03 -15.02 2.48
C ALA A 1198 -17.37 -15.45 1.04
N VAL A 1199 -17.57 -14.48 0.13
CA VAL A 1199 -17.85 -14.74 -1.30
C VAL A 1199 -16.69 -15.48 -1.98
N ASN A 1200 -15.44 -15.24 -1.56
CA ASN A 1200 -14.25 -15.89 -2.10
C ASN A 1200 -13.90 -17.21 -1.38
N GLY A 1201 -14.76 -17.71 -0.48
CA GLY A 1201 -14.58 -18.98 0.22
C GLY A 1201 -13.54 -18.94 1.35
N GLN A 1202 -13.23 -17.75 1.88
CA GLN A 1202 -12.11 -17.51 2.81
C GLN A 1202 -12.54 -17.38 4.27
N ILE A 1203 -13.79 -17.74 4.63
CA ILE A 1203 -14.26 -17.77 6.02
C ILE A 1203 -14.53 -19.23 6.41
N PRO A 1204 -13.73 -19.82 7.32
CA PRO A 1204 -13.90 -21.20 7.77
C PRO A 1204 -15.32 -21.50 8.27
N GLU A 1205 -15.79 -22.73 8.05
CA GLU A 1205 -17.07 -23.29 8.52
C GLU A 1205 -18.36 -22.59 8.05
N SER A 1206 -18.24 -21.42 7.43
CA SER A 1206 -19.36 -20.65 6.93
C SER A 1206 -19.74 -21.02 5.49
N THR A 1207 -18.90 -21.78 4.76
CA THR A 1207 -18.94 -21.87 3.30
C THR A 1207 -19.13 -23.30 2.79
N ASP A 1208 -20.38 -23.79 2.79
CA ASP A 1208 -20.69 -25.18 2.40
C ASP A 1208 -21.06 -25.37 0.91
N TYR A 1209 -21.38 -24.29 0.21
CA TYR A 1209 -21.87 -24.33 -1.17
C TYR A 1209 -21.10 -23.36 -2.06
N SER A 1210 -20.39 -23.88 -3.06
CA SER A 1210 -19.69 -23.07 -4.06
C SER A 1210 -20.28 -23.26 -5.45
N TYR A 1211 -20.47 -22.15 -6.15
CA TYR A 1211 -21.07 -22.08 -7.49
C TYR A 1211 -20.08 -21.46 -8.46
N ARG A 1212 -20.08 -21.96 -9.70
CA ARG A 1212 -19.26 -21.45 -10.80
C ARG A 1212 -20.13 -21.00 -11.96
N PHE A 1213 -19.87 -19.80 -12.46
CA PHE A 1213 -20.55 -19.25 -13.64
C PHE A 1213 -19.54 -18.70 -14.65
N GLU A 1214 -19.98 -18.48 -15.88
CA GLU A 1214 -19.19 -17.81 -16.92
C GLU A 1214 -19.80 -16.44 -17.27
N SER A 1215 -18.93 -15.45 -17.46
CA SER A 1215 -19.27 -14.18 -18.13
C SER A 1215 -19.08 -14.37 -19.64
N TRP A 1216 -20.16 -14.77 -20.32
CA TRP A 1216 -20.15 -15.21 -21.72
C TRP A 1216 -20.41 -14.06 -22.70
N PHE A 1217 -19.79 -14.10 -23.89
CA PHE A 1217 -20.03 -13.08 -24.91
C PHE A 1217 -21.43 -13.22 -25.52
N ARG A 1218 -22.20 -12.13 -25.48
CA ARG A 1218 -23.55 -12.09 -26.05
C ARG A 1218 -23.63 -11.51 -27.46
N THR A 1219 -22.50 -11.14 -28.04
CA THR A 1219 -22.46 -10.63 -29.42
C THR A 1219 -21.41 -11.36 -30.22
N SER A 1220 -21.71 -11.62 -31.50
CA SER A 1220 -20.75 -12.12 -32.49
C SER A 1220 -19.45 -11.30 -32.57
N GLN A 1221 -19.53 -9.98 -32.30
CA GLN A 1221 -18.37 -9.08 -32.23
C GLN A 1221 -17.49 -9.27 -30.98
N LYS A 1222 -17.89 -10.14 -30.03
CA LYS A 1222 -17.19 -10.40 -28.75
C LYS A 1222 -16.87 -9.13 -27.95
N LYS A 1223 -17.84 -8.21 -27.89
CA LYS A 1223 -17.70 -6.93 -27.17
C LYS A 1223 -18.47 -6.90 -25.85
N HIS A 1224 -19.73 -7.36 -25.86
CA HIS A 1224 -20.61 -7.33 -24.69
C HIS A 1224 -20.75 -8.74 -24.11
N LYS A 1225 -20.92 -8.83 -22.80
CA LYS A 1225 -21.09 -10.12 -22.11
C LYS A 1225 -22.41 -10.18 -21.34
N ALA A 1226 -22.72 -11.36 -20.83
CA ALA A 1226 -23.84 -11.62 -19.93
C ALA A 1226 -23.42 -12.72 -18.95
N PHE A 1227 -24.01 -12.73 -17.75
CA PHE A 1227 -23.81 -13.84 -16.83
C PHE A 1227 -24.65 -15.05 -17.28
N LEU A 1228 -24.05 -16.24 -17.22
CA LEU A 1228 -24.76 -17.50 -17.40
C LEU A 1228 -25.16 -18.10 -16.06
N GLN A 1229 -26.09 -19.07 -16.10
CA GLN A 1229 -26.51 -19.81 -14.90
C GLN A 1229 -25.29 -20.51 -14.28
N ALA A 1230 -25.16 -20.42 -12.96
CA ALA A 1230 -24.08 -21.04 -12.23
C ALA A 1230 -24.33 -22.54 -11.98
N THR A 1231 -23.24 -23.28 -11.88
CA THR A 1231 -23.21 -24.72 -11.58
C THR A 1231 -22.59 -24.94 -10.21
N LEU A 1232 -23.19 -25.82 -9.38
CA LEU A 1232 -22.63 -26.19 -8.08
C LEU A 1232 -21.33 -26.98 -8.29
N THR A 1233 -20.22 -26.54 -7.70
CA THR A 1233 -18.89 -27.14 -7.88
C THR A 1233 -18.37 -27.87 -6.64
N LYS A 1234 -18.79 -27.45 -5.44
CA LYS A 1234 -18.44 -28.11 -4.18
C LYS A 1234 -19.65 -28.12 -3.25
N ARG A 1235 -19.93 -29.30 -2.70
CA ARG A 1235 -20.84 -29.54 -1.57
C ARG A 1235 -20.03 -30.24 -0.50
N THR A 1236 -19.70 -29.57 0.59
CA THR A 1236 -19.20 -30.27 1.77
C THR A 1236 -20.38 -31.04 2.36
N ASN A 1237 -20.38 -32.37 2.23
CA ASN A 1237 -21.21 -33.19 3.08
C ASN A 1237 -20.62 -33.06 4.49
N LYS A 1238 -21.25 -32.28 5.35
CA LYS A 1238 -21.15 -32.49 6.80
C LYS A 1238 -21.87 -33.78 7.15
#